data_AF-A0A532T5J9-F1
#
_entry.id   AF-A0A532T5J9-F1
#
_cell.length_a   1.000
_cell.length_b   1.000
_cell.length_c   1.000
_cell.angle_alpha   90.00
_cell.angle_beta   90.00
_cell.angle_gamma   90.00
#
_symmetry.space_group_name_H-M   'P 1'
#
loop_
_entity.id
_entity.type
_entity.pdbx_description
1 polymer ?
#
loop_
_entity_poly.entity_id
_entity_poly.type
_entity_poly.pdbx_seq_one_letter_code
_entity_poly.pdbx_strand_id
1 'polypeptide(L)'
;MAKSNKIILWFKELGIKDVKYVGGKNASLGEMYQKLTKKGVNLPNGFAVTAYSYQYLIKYNKLDKEIRKTLRGLDTSNIRDLAERGKQVRNLILNAEFPEKLTKEIEKAYDKLCKEYGQNTDVAVRSSATAEDLPDASFAGQQETYLNIRGKESLIKACKKCFASLFTNRAISYRVDKKFNHFKVSLSIGVQKMIRSDKASSGVMFSIDTDSGFKDVVLINAAYGLGENVVKGTVNPDSYYVFKPTLLKGFKPIIEKKVGEKKLKMIYTNNQRNPTKNIKTSEKERKSFVLNQDELLKLANWGCLIEQHYKKAMDIEWAKDGITKKLYIVQARPETVQSQKNINVLEDYEMIKKGPIITIGQSVGSKVGSGKSNIITNVRDINRFKKGEVLVTEMTDPDWEPIMKIASAIVTEKGGRTCHAAIISRELGVPCVVGTNNATKKIKSKENITVSCAEGEKGFVYKGIIPFKVNRINVRKHKRPKTKIMMNVGNPEQAFEFSFIPNDGVGLAREEFIINEYIKIHPKALINFSKIKDKKTKQKIESMTYGYKNKTEFFVNKLAQGVSMIGAAFYPKDVIVRLSDFKSNEYANLIGGKEYEPIEDNPMLGWRGASRYYSDYKDAFALECKAMKKVREEFGLKNVKLMVPFCRTVEEGKKVLEEMKKNGLTRGKDNLEIYVMCEIPSNVILADEFSEIFDGFSIGSNDLTQLTLGLDRDSELVSSIYDERNMAVKKLIALVISKAKKNNKKIGICGQAPSDFPEFAQFLVHCGIDSISLNPDTVVKTTLAILKEEKRINS
;
A
#
# COMPACT_ATOMS: atom_id res chain seq x y z
N MET A 1 38.66 -22.56 17.52
CA MET A 1 37.88 -23.41 16.59
C MET A 1 37.23 -22.56 15.52
N ALA A 2 37.37 -22.93 14.24
CA ALA A 2 36.71 -22.25 13.12
C ALA A 2 35.18 -22.32 13.25
N LYS A 3 34.47 -21.27 12.79
CA LYS A 3 32.98 -21.22 12.81
C LYS A 3 32.34 -22.41 12.09
N SER A 4 33.04 -23.04 11.14
CA SER A 4 32.56 -24.16 10.33
C SER A 4 32.17 -25.40 11.13
N ASN A 5 32.76 -25.61 12.32
CA ASN A 5 32.57 -26.85 13.09
C ASN A 5 31.85 -26.60 14.43
N LYS A 6 31.34 -25.39 14.66
CA LYS A 6 30.59 -25.07 15.88
C LYS A 6 29.15 -25.56 15.76
N ILE A 7 28.61 -26.09 16.86
CA ILE A 7 27.22 -26.55 16.95
C ILE A 7 26.27 -25.36 17.11
N ILE A 8 26.64 -24.43 17.99
CA ILE A 8 25.88 -23.22 18.33
C ILE A 8 26.68 -21.97 17.94
N LEU A 9 25.98 -20.98 17.38
CA LEU A 9 26.47 -19.61 17.21
C LEU A 9 25.42 -18.64 17.73
N TRP A 10 25.80 -17.70 18.59
CA TRP A 10 24.88 -16.68 19.11
C TRP A 10 24.62 -15.60 18.07
N PHE A 11 23.44 -14.96 18.10
CA PHE A 11 23.14 -13.87 17.15
C PHE A 11 24.18 -12.74 17.19
N LYS A 12 24.72 -12.43 18.38
CA LYS A 12 25.82 -11.47 18.54
C LYS A 12 27.16 -11.86 17.87
N GLU A 13 27.29 -13.09 17.39
CA GLU A 13 28.48 -13.63 16.72
C GLU A 13 28.28 -13.82 15.20
N LEU A 14 27.06 -13.56 14.71
CA LEU A 14 26.64 -13.79 13.32
C LEU A 14 26.52 -12.49 12.53
N GLY A 15 26.93 -12.51 11.27
CA GLY A 15 26.65 -11.44 10.31
C GLY A 15 26.25 -12.00 8.94
N ILE A 16 26.00 -11.12 7.98
CA ILE A 16 25.48 -11.52 6.65
C ILE A 16 26.44 -12.42 5.86
N LYS A 17 27.74 -12.44 6.20
CA LYS A 17 28.74 -13.34 5.60
C LYS A 17 28.64 -14.78 6.10
N ASP A 18 27.87 -15.04 7.16
CA ASP A 18 27.74 -16.35 7.79
C ASP A 18 26.57 -17.19 7.20
N VAL A 19 25.92 -16.76 6.12
CA VAL A 19 24.79 -17.46 5.47
C VAL A 19 25.08 -18.94 5.20
N LYS A 20 26.30 -19.29 4.77
CA LYS A 20 26.68 -20.69 4.54
C LYS A 20 26.67 -21.58 5.80
N TYR A 21 26.76 -20.99 6.98
CA TYR A 21 26.79 -21.70 8.26
C TYR A 21 25.43 -21.73 8.96
N VAL A 22 24.61 -20.68 8.79
CA VAL A 22 23.36 -20.50 9.56
C VAL A 22 22.13 -20.20 8.72
N GLY A 23 22.26 -20.19 7.38
CA GLY A 23 21.20 -19.78 6.48
C GLY A 23 20.89 -18.28 6.54
N GLY A 24 20.03 -17.84 5.62
CA GLY A 24 19.75 -16.43 5.39
C GLY A 24 19.11 -15.69 6.56
N LYS A 25 18.06 -16.29 7.12
CA LYS A 25 17.29 -15.68 8.21
C LYS A 25 18.15 -15.45 9.45
N ASN A 26 18.90 -16.46 9.88
CA ASN A 26 19.75 -16.33 11.07
C ASN A 26 20.95 -15.39 10.83
N ALA A 27 21.52 -15.37 9.61
CA ALA A 27 22.57 -14.43 9.26
C ALA A 27 22.06 -12.98 9.29
N SER A 28 20.86 -12.75 8.73
CA SER A 28 20.18 -11.45 8.78
C SER A 28 19.85 -11.02 10.22
N LEU A 29 19.33 -11.92 11.04
CA LEU A 29 19.07 -11.67 12.47
C LEU A 29 20.35 -11.29 13.23
N GLY A 30 21.44 -12.02 13.00
CA GLY A 30 22.74 -11.71 13.60
C GLY A 30 23.27 -10.34 13.17
N GLU A 31 23.22 -10.06 11.87
CA GLU A 31 23.63 -8.79 11.29
C GLU A 31 22.89 -7.62 11.94
N MET A 32 21.55 -7.71 12.01
CA MET A 32 20.73 -6.69 12.67
C MET A 32 21.04 -6.59 14.16
N TYR A 33 21.16 -7.72 14.87
CA TYR A 33 21.45 -7.72 16.31
C TYR A 33 22.78 -7.04 16.62
N GLN A 34 23.82 -7.26 15.82
CA GLN A 34 25.12 -6.62 16.02
C GLN A 34 25.14 -5.14 15.64
N LYS A 35 24.52 -4.78 14.51
CA LYS A 35 24.69 -3.47 13.88
C LYS A 35 23.59 -2.47 14.24
N LEU A 36 22.36 -2.94 14.45
CA LEU A 36 21.19 -2.08 14.63
C LEU A 36 20.75 -1.94 16.09
N THR A 37 21.07 -2.90 16.97
CA THR A 37 20.81 -2.75 18.41
C THR A 37 21.53 -1.53 19.00
N LYS A 38 22.77 -1.27 18.53
CA LYS A 38 23.53 -0.05 18.89
C LYS A 38 22.91 1.24 18.36
N LYS A 39 22.03 1.15 17.36
CA LYS A 39 21.27 2.27 16.78
C LYS A 39 19.84 2.36 17.34
N GLY A 40 19.54 1.63 18.42
CA GLY A 40 18.25 1.70 19.12
C GLY A 40 17.14 0.82 18.52
N VAL A 41 17.45 -0.11 17.61
CA VAL A 41 16.49 -1.13 17.14
C VAL A 41 16.48 -2.28 18.13
N ASN A 42 15.33 -2.62 18.71
CA ASN A 42 15.24 -3.73 19.64
C ASN A 42 15.09 -5.05 18.86
N LEU A 43 15.95 -6.02 19.13
CA LEU A 43 15.84 -7.39 18.61
C LEU A 43 15.85 -8.39 19.79
N PRO A 44 14.98 -9.42 19.79
CA PRO A 44 15.08 -10.48 20.78
C PRO A 44 16.34 -11.31 20.54
N ASN A 45 17.05 -11.60 21.63
CA ASN A 45 18.27 -12.40 21.59
C ASN A 45 17.95 -13.88 21.34
N GLY A 46 18.98 -14.64 20.97
CA GLY A 46 18.88 -16.04 20.62
C GLY A 46 20.18 -16.61 20.05
N PHE A 47 20.07 -17.83 19.53
CA PHE A 47 21.20 -18.55 18.95
C PHE A 47 20.75 -19.39 17.76
N ALA A 48 21.70 -19.69 16.87
CA ALA A 48 21.52 -20.58 15.74
C ALA A 48 22.17 -21.94 16.03
N VAL A 49 21.41 -23.01 15.82
CA VAL A 49 21.94 -24.36 15.62
C VAL A 49 22.40 -24.44 14.17
N THR A 50 23.71 -24.63 13.96
CA THR A 50 24.36 -24.46 12.66
C THR A 50 24.00 -25.55 11.65
N ALA A 51 24.27 -25.27 10.37
CA ALA A 51 24.21 -26.26 9.28
C ALA A 51 25.13 -27.47 9.53
N TYR A 52 26.25 -27.27 10.22
CA TYR A 52 27.12 -28.37 10.66
C TYR A 52 26.39 -29.34 11.58
N SER A 53 25.56 -28.85 12.49
CA SER A 53 24.77 -29.68 13.41
C SER A 53 23.79 -30.59 12.66
N TYR A 54 23.18 -30.08 11.59
CA TYR A 54 22.34 -30.89 10.71
C TYR A 54 23.16 -32.00 10.04
N GLN A 55 24.30 -31.65 9.44
CA GLN A 55 25.19 -32.63 8.80
C GLN A 55 25.69 -33.68 9.81
N TYR A 56 25.99 -33.26 11.04
CA TYR A 56 26.42 -34.15 12.11
C TYR A 56 25.33 -35.15 12.50
N LEU A 57 24.07 -34.71 12.64
CA LEU A 57 22.93 -35.59 12.91
C LEU A 57 22.75 -36.64 11.81
N ILE A 58 22.79 -36.22 10.54
CA ILE A 58 22.62 -37.09 9.37
C ILE A 58 23.73 -38.13 9.31
N LYS A 59 25.00 -37.71 9.48
CA LYS A 59 26.17 -38.59 9.43
C LYS A 59 26.21 -39.58 10.60
N TYR A 60 25.91 -39.12 11.82
CA TYR A 60 25.89 -39.96 13.03
C TYR A 60 24.93 -41.15 12.88
N ASN A 61 23.75 -40.89 12.32
CA ASN A 61 22.72 -41.92 12.08
C ASN A 61 22.85 -42.62 10.73
N LYS A 62 23.90 -42.32 9.93
CA LYS A 62 24.12 -42.85 8.57
C LYS A 62 22.90 -42.67 7.63
N LEU A 63 22.12 -41.61 7.83
CA LEU A 63 20.85 -41.38 7.12
C LEU A 63 21.05 -41.00 5.65
N ASP A 64 22.23 -40.54 5.26
CA ASP A 64 22.53 -40.13 3.88
C ASP A 64 22.15 -41.20 2.85
N LYS A 65 22.49 -42.47 3.14
CA LYS A 65 22.23 -43.59 2.23
C LYS A 65 20.75 -43.91 2.12
N GLU A 66 20.04 -43.93 3.24
CA GLU A 66 18.60 -44.20 3.29
C GLU A 66 17.80 -43.10 2.60
N ILE A 67 18.14 -41.83 2.84
CA ILE A 67 17.47 -40.70 2.17
C ILE A 67 17.67 -40.77 0.65
N ARG A 68 18.89 -41.10 0.19
CA ARG A 68 19.17 -41.29 -1.25
C ARG A 68 18.35 -42.42 -1.86
N LYS A 69 18.25 -43.55 -1.15
CA LYS A 69 17.46 -44.71 -1.58
C LYS A 69 15.98 -44.34 -1.70
N THR A 70 15.43 -43.67 -0.69
CA THR A 70 14.03 -43.24 -0.66
C THR A 70 13.69 -42.23 -1.73
N LEU A 71 14.59 -41.30 -2.05
CA LEU A 71 14.36 -40.27 -3.09
C LEU A 71 14.75 -40.72 -4.50
N ARG A 72 15.30 -41.94 -4.69
CA ARG A 72 15.74 -42.43 -6.01
C ARG A 72 14.55 -42.66 -6.94
N GLY A 73 14.54 -41.99 -8.08
CA GLY A 73 13.43 -42.07 -9.04
C GLY A 73 12.15 -41.37 -8.57
N LEU A 74 12.27 -40.41 -7.64
CA LEU A 74 11.16 -39.56 -7.23
C LEU A 74 10.60 -38.80 -8.45
N ASP A 75 9.29 -38.95 -8.67
CA ASP A 75 8.54 -38.14 -9.62
C ASP A 75 7.76 -37.04 -8.88
N THR A 76 8.19 -35.79 -9.05
CA THR A 76 7.56 -34.64 -8.40
C THR A 76 6.23 -34.22 -9.03
N SER A 77 5.94 -34.68 -10.25
CA SER A 77 4.63 -34.49 -10.88
C SER A 77 3.57 -35.43 -10.30
N ASN A 78 4.00 -36.55 -9.72
CA ASN A 78 3.14 -37.48 -8.99
C ASN A 78 3.07 -37.10 -7.50
N ILE A 79 2.02 -36.37 -7.13
CA ILE A 79 1.80 -35.88 -5.76
C ILE A 79 1.78 -37.02 -4.72
N ARG A 80 1.29 -38.21 -5.08
CA ARG A 80 1.27 -39.36 -4.15
C ARG A 80 2.68 -39.87 -3.87
N ASP A 81 3.48 -40.06 -4.93
CA ASP A 81 4.88 -40.49 -4.81
C ASP A 81 5.70 -39.48 -3.98
N LEU A 82 5.52 -38.18 -4.26
CA LEU A 82 6.13 -37.09 -3.48
C LEU A 82 5.72 -37.12 -2.01
N ALA A 83 4.43 -37.30 -1.72
CA ALA A 83 3.92 -37.31 -0.36
C ALA A 83 4.41 -38.52 0.45
N GLU A 84 4.42 -39.71 -0.16
CA GLU A 84 4.87 -40.95 0.49
C GLU A 84 6.38 -40.89 0.78
N ARG A 85 7.20 -40.61 -0.23
CA ARG A 85 8.66 -40.52 -0.07
C ARG A 85 9.06 -39.37 0.85
N GLY A 86 8.41 -38.22 0.71
CA GLY A 86 8.61 -37.09 1.62
C GLY A 86 8.30 -37.45 3.07
N LYS A 87 7.18 -38.15 3.33
CA LYS A 87 6.82 -38.62 4.67
C LYS A 87 7.82 -39.65 5.21
N GLN A 88 8.27 -40.59 4.39
CA GLN A 88 9.29 -41.56 4.77
C GLN A 88 10.60 -40.89 5.19
N VAL A 89 11.11 -39.93 4.41
CA VAL A 89 12.31 -39.17 4.76
C VAL A 89 12.12 -38.37 6.06
N ARG A 90 10.97 -37.71 6.25
CA ARG A 90 10.69 -36.99 7.50
C ARG A 90 10.67 -37.93 8.70
N ASN A 91 10.06 -39.11 8.57
CA ASN A 91 10.04 -40.10 9.64
C ASN A 91 11.43 -40.64 9.98
N LEU A 92 12.30 -40.85 8.98
CA LEU A 92 13.70 -41.24 9.21
C LEU A 92 14.42 -40.20 10.09
N ILE A 93 14.23 -38.90 9.82
CA ILE A 93 14.86 -37.82 10.60
C ILE A 93 14.23 -37.69 11.99
N LEU A 94 12.91 -37.83 12.10
CA LEU A 94 12.21 -37.73 13.39
C LEU A 94 12.60 -38.85 14.36
N ASN A 95 12.81 -40.07 13.83
CA ASN A 95 13.20 -41.25 14.59
C ASN A 95 14.71 -41.37 14.80
N ALA A 96 15.51 -40.46 14.21
CA ALA A 96 16.95 -40.44 14.37
C ALA A 96 17.36 -40.18 15.84
N GLU A 97 18.42 -40.86 16.27
CA GLU A 97 19.06 -40.59 17.55
C GLU A 97 19.70 -39.20 17.49
N PHE A 98 19.40 -38.36 18.49
CA PHE A 98 20.01 -37.03 18.57
C PHE A 98 21.32 -37.17 19.33
N PRO A 99 22.49 -36.88 18.71
CA PRO A 99 23.77 -37.07 19.37
C PRO A 99 23.84 -36.35 20.71
N GLU A 100 24.33 -37.00 21.77
CA GLU A 100 24.37 -36.44 23.12
C GLU A 100 25.11 -35.09 23.17
N LYS A 101 26.20 -34.97 22.40
CA LYS A 101 26.96 -33.73 22.23
C LYS A 101 26.10 -32.59 21.66
N LEU A 102 25.23 -32.88 20.70
CA LEU A 102 24.32 -31.89 20.11
C LEU A 102 23.26 -31.45 21.12
N THR A 103 22.67 -32.41 21.84
CA THR A 103 21.68 -32.15 22.89
C THR A 103 22.26 -31.27 23.99
N LYS A 104 23.41 -31.66 24.57
CA LYS A 104 24.07 -30.91 25.65
C LYS A 104 24.41 -29.47 25.26
N GLU A 105 24.88 -29.23 24.03
CA GLU A 105 25.21 -27.87 23.58
C GLU A 105 23.97 -27.00 23.36
N ILE A 106 22.87 -27.56 22.83
CA ILE A 106 21.59 -26.85 22.70
C ILE A 106 21.02 -26.52 24.10
N GLU A 107 21.06 -27.47 25.04
CA GLU A 107 20.58 -27.28 26.40
C GLU A 107 21.38 -26.22 27.16
N LYS A 108 22.72 -26.24 27.07
CA LYS A 108 23.59 -25.19 27.63
C LYS A 108 23.26 -23.81 27.07
N ALA A 109 23.02 -23.72 25.76
CA ALA A 109 22.66 -22.46 25.12
C ALA A 109 21.27 -21.97 25.59
N TYR A 110 20.31 -22.87 25.73
CA TYR A 110 18.99 -22.57 26.26
C TYR A 110 19.03 -22.15 27.75
N ASP A 111 19.83 -22.82 28.58
CA ASP A 111 20.03 -22.45 29.98
C ASP A 111 20.62 -21.05 30.11
N LYS A 112 21.57 -20.70 29.24
CA LYS A 112 22.12 -19.34 29.16
C LYS A 112 21.05 -18.32 28.78
N LEU A 113 20.15 -18.65 27.86
CA LEU A 113 19.01 -17.78 27.52
C LEU A 113 18.03 -17.65 28.70
N CYS A 114 17.79 -18.73 29.44
CA CYS A 114 16.96 -18.71 30.65
C CYS A 114 17.57 -17.88 31.78
N LYS A 115 18.91 -17.80 31.88
CA LYS A 115 19.56 -16.88 32.82
C LYS A 115 19.30 -15.41 32.46
N GLU A 116 19.17 -15.09 31.17
CA GLU A 116 18.92 -13.73 30.69
C GLU A 116 17.45 -13.31 30.80
N TYR A 117 16.50 -14.23 30.50
CA TYR A 117 15.08 -13.91 30.38
C TYR A 117 14.17 -14.56 31.45
N GLY A 118 14.74 -15.36 32.35
CA GLY A 118 14.03 -16.08 33.42
C GLY A 118 13.89 -17.58 33.18
N GLN A 119 13.58 -18.32 34.24
CA GLN A 119 13.38 -19.77 34.15
C GLN A 119 12.29 -20.13 33.14
N ASN A 120 12.51 -21.24 32.43
CA ASN A 120 11.56 -21.78 31.44
C ASN A 120 11.16 -20.77 30.35
N THR A 121 12.15 -20.02 29.86
CA THR A 121 12.00 -19.00 28.82
C THR A 121 11.31 -19.54 27.56
N ASP A 122 10.27 -18.87 27.10
CA ASP A 122 9.58 -19.21 25.85
C ASP A 122 10.38 -18.78 24.62
N VAL A 123 10.55 -19.71 23.68
CA VAL A 123 11.33 -19.51 22.44
C VAL A 123 10.55 -19.89 21.18
N ALA A 124 10.88 -19.19 20.08
CA ALA A 124 10.53 -19.57 18.72
C ALA A 124 11.65 -20.42 18.15
N VAL A 125 11.28 -21.52 17.50
CA VAL A 125 12.19 -22.40 16.78
C VAL A 125 11.88 -22.27 15.29
N ARG A 126 12.77 -21.59 14.56
CA ARG A 126 12.60 -21.23 13.15
C ARG A 126 13.64 -21.92 12.28
N SER A 127 13.20 -22.33 11.11
CA SER A 127 14.03 -22.91 10.07
C SER A 127 14.70 -21.82 9.23
N SER A 128 16.00 -21.99 8.96
CA SER A 128 16.85 -21.07 8.20
C SER A 128 17.77 -21.88 7.28
N ALA A 129 17.38 -22.06 6.02
CA ALA A 129 18.14 -22.87 5.08
C ALA A 129 19.27 -22.08 4.40
N THR A 130 20.35 -22.80 4.07
CA THR A 130 21.55 -22.25 3.42
C THR A 130 21.35 -21.80 1.97
N ALA A 131 20.25 -22.21 1.34
CA ALA A 131 19.90 -21.89 -0.04
C ALA A 131 18.71 -20.91 -0.16
N GLU A 132 18.20 -20.35 0.95
CA GLU A 132 17.01 -19.48 0.93
C GLU A 132 17.21 -18.10 0.28
N ASP A 133 18.47 -17.66 0.11
CA ASP A 133 18.80 -16.30 -0.34
C ASP A 133 19.30 -16.23 -1.80
N LEU A 134 19.13 -17.28 -2.60
CA LEU A 134 19.48 -17.18 -4.03
C LEU A 134 18.52 -16.17 -4.71
N PRO A 135 19.02 -15.29 -5.62
CA PRO A 135 18.23 -14.18 -6.18
C PRO A 135 16.89 -14.58 -6.80
N ASP A 136 16.80 -15.81 -7.32
CA ASP A 136 15.62 -16.39 -7.97
C ASP A 136 14.87 -17.40 -7.08
N ALA A 137 15.14 -17.40 -5.77
CA ALA A 137 14.63 -18.41 -4.84
C ALA A 137 13.92 -17.85 -3.60
N SER A 138 12.63 -17.52 -3.77
CA SER A 138 11.71 -17.25 -2.67
C SER A 138 11.29 -18.56 -1.98
N PHE A 139 11.91 -18.92 -0.86
CA PHE A 139 11.48 -20.03 0.01
C PHE A 139 10.38 -19.61 1.01
N ALA A 140 9.58 -18.58 0.69
CA ALA A 140 8.62 -18.00 1.60
C ALA A 140 7.56 -19.03 2.06
N GLY A 141 7.46 -19.24 3.39
CA GLY A 141 6.47 -20.12 4.02
C GLY A 141 6.64 -21.62 3.72
N GLN A 142 7.80 -22.06 3.20
CA GLN A 142 8.03 -23.47 2.84
C GLN A 142 8.40 -24.38 4.03
N GLN A 143 8.87 -23.78 5.12
CA GLN A 143 9.46 -24.49 6.25
C GLN A 143 8.72 -24.18 7.55
N GLU A 144 8.72 -25.13 8.48
CA GLU A 144 7.94 -25.02 9.71
C GLU A 144 8.59 -24.07 10.72
N THR A 145 7.74 -23.34 11.43
CA THR A 145 8.08 -22.51 12.59
C THR A 145 7.26 -22.99 13.77
N TYR A 146 7.90 -23.15 14.93
CA TYR A 146 7.23 -23.55 16.16
C TYR A 146 7.34 -22.42 17.18
N LEU A 147 6.19 -22.01 17.73
CA LEU A 147 6.08 -20.87 18.65
C LEU A 147 5.77 -21.34 20.07
N ASN A 148 6.14 -20.52 21.06
CA ASN A 148 5.88 -20.78 22.50
C ASN A 148 6.43 -22.13 22.98
N ILE A 149 7.63 -22.50 22.53
CA ILE A 149 8.32 -23.70 23.01
C ILE A 149 8.98 -23.40 24.35
N ARG A 150 8.77 -24.28 25.33
CA ARG A 150 9.26 -24.14 26.71
C ARG A 150 9.83 -25.46 27.21
N GLY A 151 10.99 -25.37 27.85
CA GLY A 151 11.70 -26.51 28.43
C GLY A 151 12.65 -27.19 27.42
N LYS A 152 13.68 -27.82 27.97
CA LYS A 152 14.76 -28.48 27.20
C LYS A 152 14.22 -29.57 26.27
N GLU A 153 13.40 -30.47 26.79
CA GLU A 153 12.85 -31.60 26.03
C GLU A 153 12.01 -31.12 24.82
N SER A 154 11.09 -30.18 25.06
CA SER A 154 10.27 -29.57 24.00
C SER A 154 11.11 -28.85 22.96
N LEU A 155 12.19 -28.18 23.36
CA LEU A 155 13.14 -27.53 22.45
C LEU A 155 13.84 -28.55 21.55
N ILE A 156 14.38 -29.63 22.11
CA ILE A 156 15.02 -30.68 21.31
C ILE A 156 14.04 -31.31 20.33
N LYS A 157 12.80 -31.58 20.78
CA LYS A 157 11.73 -32.10 19.91
C LYS A 157 11.38 -31.13 18.78
N ALA A 158 11.29 -29.84 19.07
CA ALA A 158 11.05 -28.81 18.06
C ALA A 158 12.23 -28.72 17.06
N CYS A 159 13.48 -28.82 17.54
CA CYS A 159 14.66 -28.85 16.68
C CYS A 159 14.66 -30.06 15.74
N LYS A 160 14.33 -31.26 16.24
CA LYS A 160 14.16 -32.46 15.40
C LYS A 160 13.13 -32.26 14.30
N LYS A 161 11.95 -31.75 14.65
CA LYS A 161 10.89 -31.48 13.66
C LYS A 161 11.32 -30.41 12.64
N CYS A 162 12.04 -29.38 13.09
CA CYS A 162 12.58 -28.35 12.22
C CYS A 162 13.57 -28.95 11.20
N PHE A 163 14.50 -29.82 11.61
CA PHE A 163 15.37 -30.53 10.66
C PHE A 163 14.60 -31.43 9.68
N ALA A 164 13.55 -32.12 10.15
CA ALA A 164 12.69 -32.90 9.27
C ALA A 164 11.95 -32.02 8.25
N SER A 165 11.63 -30.77 8.60
CA SER A 165 10.92 -29.83 7.70
C SER A 165 11.70 -29.49 6.42
N LEU A 166 13.02 -29.74 6.38
CA LEU A 166 13.80 -29.62 5.15
C LEU A 166 13.26 -30.54 4.04
N PHE A 167 12.57 -31.63 4.38
CA PHE A 167 11.97 -32.59 3.46
C PHE A 167 10.44 -32.54 3.49
N THR A 168 9.84 -31.37 3.69
CA THR A 168 8.42 -31.16 3.34
C THR A 168 8.22 -31.40 1.85
N ASN A 169 7.01 -31.81 1.46
CA ASN A 169 6.69 -32.11 0.06
C ASN A 169 7.03 -30.91 -0.84
N ARG A 170 6.68 -29.69 -0.39
CA ARG A 170 7.01 -28.44 -1.08
C ARG A 170 8.52 -28.20 -1.20
N ALA A 171 9.29 -28.37 -0.13
CA ALA A 171 10.74 -28.16 -0.19
C ALA A 171 11.44 -29.17 -1.12
N ILE A 172 10.93 -30.41 -1.21
CA ILE A 172 11.42 -31.41 -2.16
C ILE A 172 11.08 -31.00 -3.59
N SER A 173 9.81 -30.75 -3.90
CA SER A 173 9.35 -30.34 -5.25
C SER A 173 10.13 -29.13 -5.76
N TYR A 174 10.21 -28.09 -4.93
CA TYR A 174 10.90 -26.85 -5.25
C TYR A 174 12.36 -27.06 -5.65
N ARG A 175 13.08 -27.91 -4.91
CA ARG A 175 14.49 -28.21 -5.21
C ARG A 175 14.65 -29.00 -6.50
N VAL A 176 13.74 -29.93 -6.80
CA VAL A 176 13.76 -30.67 -8.07
C VAL A 176 13.50 -29.71 -9.24
N ASP A 177 12.48 -28.86 -9.12
CA ASP A 177 12.11 -27.88 -10.16
C ASP A 177 13.25 -26.91 -10.48
N LYS A 178 13.95 -26.44 -9.44
CA LYS A 178 15.12 -25.56 -9.57
C LYS A 178 16.42 -26.32 -9.84
N LYS A 179 16.37 -27.64 -10.01
CA LYS A 179 17.53 -28.52 -10.23
C LYS A 179 18.61 -28.42 -9.14
N PHE A 180 18.21 -28.13 -7.91
CA PHE A 180 19.10 -28.14 -6.74
C PHE A 180 19.27 -29.54 -6.17
N ASN A 181 20.52 -29.93 -5.93
CA ASN A 181 20.83 -31.18 -5.27
C ASN A 181 20.38 -31.16 -3.79
N HIS A 182 19.48 -32.07 -3.42
CA HIS A 182 18.95 -32.21 -2.05
C HIS A 182 20.04 -32.33 -0.98
N PHE A 183 21.20 -32.90 -1.30
CA PHE A 183 22.29 -33.14 -0.36
C PHE A 183 23.30 -31.99 -0.27
N LYS A 184 23.19 -30.98 -1.14
CA LYS A 184 24.00 -29.75 -1.04
C LYS A 184 23.32 -28.68 -0.18
N VAL A 185 22.06 -28.87 0.18
CA VAL A 185 21.30 -27.94 1.02
C VAL A 185 21.33 -28.43 2.47
N SER A 186 21.81 -27.57 3.37
CA SER A 186 21.75 -27.82 4.82
C SER A 186 20.79 -26.83 5.50
N LEU A 187 20.21 -27.26 6.61
CA LEU A 187 19.31 -26.43 7.42
C LEU A 187 20.01 -25.99 8.71
N SER A 188 19.84 -24.72 9.06
CA SER A 188 20.10 -24.19 10.38
C SER A 188 18.79 -23.88 11.08
N ILE A 189 18.82 -23.89 12.42
CA ILE A 189 17.66 -23.60 13.25
C ILE A 189 17.95 -22.36 14.08
N GLY A 190 17.14 -21.31 13.95
CA GLY A 190 17.14 -20.16 14.84
C GLY A 190 16.28 -20.41 16.06
N VAL A 191 16.87 -20.37 17.26
CA VAL A 191 16.18 -20.39 18.54
C VAL A 191 16.20 -18.98 19.11
N GLN A 192 15.06 -18.30 19.08
CA GLN A 192 14.93 -16.89 19.47
C GLN A 192 13.95 -16.72 20.62
N LYS A 193 14.24 -15.82 21.56
CA LYS A 193 13.28 -15.42 22.60
C LYS A 193 11.96 -14.95 21.98
N MET A 194 10.85 -15.50 22.47
CA MET A 194 9.52 -15.03 22.05
C MET A 194 9.20 -13.66 22.68
N ILE A 195 8.54 -12.81 21.91
CA ILE A 195 7.95 -11.57 22.40
C ILE A 195 6.49 -11.81 22.75
N ARG A 196 6.00 -11.25 23.87
CA ARG A 196 4.64 -11.48 24.37
C ARG A 196 3.56 -10.71 23.62
N SER A 197 3.60 -10.76 22.28
CA SER A 197 2.59 -10.15 21.42
C SER A 197 1.25 -10.87 21.46
N ASP A 198 1.19 -12.10 22.00
CA ASP A 198 -0.06 -12.77 22.37
C ASP A 198 -0.95 -11.91 23.28
N LYS A 199 -0.33 -11.05 24.10
CA LYS A 199 -0.99 -10.09 25.01
C LYS A 199 -1.05 -8.66 24.46
N ALA A 200 -0.61 -8.44 23.23
CA ALA A 200 -0.65 -7.13 22.58
C ALA A 200 -0.83 -7.31 21.07
N SER A 201 0.21 -7.04 20.28
CA SER A 201 0.11 -6.94 18.83
C SER A 201 1.41 -7.22 18.11
N SER A 202 1.29 -7.50 16.83
CA SER A 202 2.41 -7.74 15.94
C SER A 202 1.98 -7.50 14.49
N GLY A 203 2.93 -7.58 13.58
CA GLY A 203 2.63 -7.36 12.18
C GLY A 203 3.85 -7.41 11.28
N VAL A 204 3.63 -6.92 10.08
CA VAL A 204 4.65 -6.83 9.03
C VAL A 204 4.78 -5.38 8.58
N MET A 205 5.96 -5.02 8.10
CA MET A 205 6.28 -3.69 7.63
C MET A 205 7.15 -3.82 6.38
N PHE A 206 6.81 -3.04 5.36
CA PHE A 206 7.57 -2.95 4.13
C PHE A 206 8.16 -1.54 4.00
N SER A 207 9.44 -1.44 3.67
CA SER A 207 10.08 -0.15 3.37
C SER A 207 9.77 0.33 1.94
N ILE A 208 8.66 -0.09 1.35
CA ILE A 208 8.22 0.29 0.01
C ILE A 208 6.72 0.05 -0.05
N ASP A 209 6.00 0.78 -0.90
CA ASP A 209 4.64 0.37 -1.24
C ASP A 209 4.69 -0.94 -2.06
N THR A 210 4.05 -1.99 -1.52
CA THR A 210 4.05 -3.31 -2.13
C THR A 210 3.19 -3.42 -3.40
N ASP A 211 2.33 -2.42 -3.66
CA ASP A 211 1.42 -2.43 -4.79
C ASP A 211 2.01 -1.70 -6.00
N SER A 212 2.37 -0.41 -5.84
CA SER A 212 2.95 0.40 -6.91
C SER A 212 4.46 0.29 -7.02
N GLY A 213 5.16 -0.10 -5.93
CA GLY A 213 6.62 0.00 -5.85
C GLY A 213 7.14 1.39 -5.46
N PHE A 214 6.28 2.30 -4.99
CA PHE A 214 6.70 3.63 -4.55
C PHE A 214 7.62 3.55 -3.32
N LYS A 215 8.87 3.97 -3.51
CA LYS A 215 9.98 3.74 -2.57
C LYS A 215 9.98 4.68 -1.36
N ASP A 216 9.28 5.81 -1.40
CA ASP A 216 9.43 6.86 -0.39
C ASP A 216 8.42 6.73 0.76
N VAL A 217 7.79 5.56 0.92
CA VAL A 217 6.87 5.25 2.02
C VAL A 217 7.24 3.97 2.76
N VAL A 218 6.85 3.90 4.03
CA VAL A 218 6.84 2.67 4.82
C VAL A 218 5.38 2.24 5.00
N LEU A 219 5.06 1.03 4.54
CA LEU A 219 3.76 0.38 4.75
C LEU A 219 3.84 -0.47 6.02
N ILE A 220 2.98 -0.22 7.01
CA ILE A 220 2.92 -0.98 8.25
C ILE A 220 1.55 -1.64 8.34
N ASN A 221 1.55 -2.96 8.54
CA ASN A 221 0.34 -3.74 8.80
C ASN A 221 0.36 -4.27 10.24
N ALA A 222 -0.74 -4.13 10.97
CA ALA A 222 -0.82 -4.48 12.39
C ALA A 222 -2.08 -5.27 12.77
N ALA A 223 -1.94 -6.33 13.56
CA ALA A 223 -3.04 -7.06 14.16
C ALA A 223 -2.75 -7.44 15.63
N TYR A 224 -3.78 -7.87 16.36
CA TYR A 224 -3.63 -8.37 17.72
C TYR A 224 -3.08 -9.81 17.75
N GLY A 225 -2.34 -10.13 18.81
CA GLY A 225 -1.76 -11.47 19.00
C GLY A 225 -0.43 -11.69 18.29
N LEU A 226 -0.06 -12.96 18.10
CA LEU A 226 1.17 -13.36 17.39
C LEU A 226 1.08 -13.09 15.87
N GLY A 227 2.21 -12.78 15.25
CA GLY A 227 2.27 -12.21 13.89
C GLY A 227 1.98 -13.20 12.77
N GLU A 228 1.93 -14.48 13.08
CA GLU A 228 1.72 -15.56 12.12
C GLU A 228 0.42 -15.40 11.32
N ASN A 229 -0.64 -14.87 11.93
CA ASN A 229 -1.90 -14.61 11.22
C ASN A 229 -1.76 -13.51 10.16
N VAL A 230 -0.92 -12.49 10.40
CA VAL A 230 -0.67 -11.41 9.45
C VAL A 230 0.18 -11.91 8.29
N VAL A 231 1.25 -12.65 8.61
CA VAL A 231 2.17 -13.22 7.61
C VAL A 231 1.46 -14.24 6.70
N LYS A 232 0.56 -15.07 7.25
CA LYS A 232 -0.26 -16.01 6.46
C LYS A 232 -1.45 -15.34 5.77
N GLY A 233 -1.78 -14.11 6.15
CA GLY A 233 -2.97 -13.39 5.68
C GLY A 233 -4.29 -14.00 6.12
N THR A 234 -4.34 -14.71 7.24
CA THR A 234 -5.58 -15.25 7.82
C THR A 234 -6.41 -14.17 8.51
N VAL A 235 -5.85 -12.98 8.71
CA VAL A 235 -6.51 -11.81 9.28
C VAL A 235 -6.32 -10.59 8.36
N ASN A 236 -7.33 -9.72 8.30
CA ASN A 236 -7.22 -8.41 7.66
C ASN A 236 -6.72 -7.37 8.71
N PRO A 237 -5.45 -6.95 8.65
CA PRO A 237 -4.83 -6.08 9.66
C PRO A 237 -5.20 -4.61 9.45
N ASP A 238 -4.92 -3.76 10.44
CA ASP A 238 -4.83 -2.32 10.20
C ASP A 238 -3.69 -2.03 9.22
N SER A 239 -3.86 -1.01 8.39
CA SER A 239 -2.84 -0.55 7.43
C SER A 239 -2.51 0.92 7.67
N TYR A 240 -1.22 1.25 7.55
CA TYR A 240 -0.69 2.60 7.74
C TYR A 240 0.40 2.90 6.71
N TYR A 241 0.38 4.11 6.15
CA TYR A 241 1.50 4.65 5.37
C TYR A 241 2.19 5.77 6.12
N VAL A 242 3.52 5.72 6.14
CA VAL A 242 4.37 6.79 6.68
C VAL A 242 5.35 7.25 5.62
N PHE A 243 5.38 8.56 5.34
CA PHE A 243 6.25 9.13 4.30
C PHE A 243 7.68 9.33 4.80
N LYS A 244 8.66 8.69 4.17
CA LYS A 244 10.05 8.67 4.65
C LYS A 244 10.74 10.04 4.60
N PRO A 245 10.66 10.83 3.50
CA PRO A 245 11.46 12.04 3.36
C PRO A 245 11.22 13.08 4.44
N THR A 246 9.98 13.26 4.90
CA THR A 246 9.67 14.20 6.01
C THR A 246 9.77 13.54 7.37
N LEU A 247 9.56 12.22 7.50
CA LEU A 247 9.82 11.48 8.73
C LEU A 247 11.28 11.64 9.17
N LEU A 248 12.22 11.49 8.22
CA LEU A 248 13.65 11.65 8.46
C LEU A 248 14.06 13.10 8.79
N LYS A 249 13.19 14.08 8.52
CA LYS A 249 13.36 15.49 8.92
C LYS A 249 12.72 15.80 10.28
N GLY A 250 12.15 14.80 10.97
CA GLY A 250 11.53 14.95 12.29
C GLY A 250 10.02 15.26 12.28
N PHE A 251 9.38 15.28 11.12
CA PHE A 251 7.92 15.43 11.03
C PHE A 251 7.19 14.13 11.40
N LYS A 252 5.85 14.18 11.48
CA LYS A 252 5.00 13.04 11.81
C LYS A 252 4.10 12.62 10.63
N PRO A 253 4.64 12.25 9.46
CA PRO A 253 3.87 12.15 8.23
C PRO A 253 3.14 10.80 8.08
N ILE A 254 2.13 10.59 8.92
CA ILE A 254 1.26 9.42 8.81
C ILE A 254 0.17 9.74 7.78
N ILE A 255 0.50 9.48 6.52
CA ILE A 255 -0.29 9.90 5.35
C ILE A 255 -1.53 9.03 5.12
N GLU A 256 -1.59 7.83 5.70
CA GLU A 256 -2.80 7.00 5.70
C GLU A 256 -2.96 6.22 7.01
N LYS A 257 -4.22 6.07 7.46
CA LYS A 257 -4.62 5.12 8.52
C LYS A 257 -5.93 4.43 8.15
N LYS A 258 -5.90 3.10 8.05
CA LYS A 258 -7.06 2.26 7.72
C LYS A 258 -7.25 1.17 8.77
N VAL A 259 -8.46 1.10 9.33
CA VAL A 259 -8.81 0.09 10.32
C VAL A 259 -9.09 -1.24 9.61
N GLY A 260 -8.38 -2.28 10.01
CA GLY A 260 -8.63 -3.66 9.57
C GLY A 260 -9.74 -4.33 10.35
N GLU A 261 -10.34 -5.36 9.78
CA GLU A 261 -11.41 -6.10 10.45
C GLU A 261 -10.93 -6.86 11.69
N LYS A 262 -9.66 -7.31 11.66
CA LYS A 262 -8.95 -7.96 12.77
C LYS A 262 -9.71 -9.11 13.44
N LYS A 263 -10.52 -9.90 12.71
CA LYS A 263 -11.47 -10.92 13.24
C LYS A 263 -10.86 -11.91 14.27
N LEU A 264 -9.59 -12.27 14.11
CA LEU A 264 -8.93 -13.32 14.89
C LEU A 264 -7.59 -12.81 15.43
N LYS A 265 -7.20 -13.31 16.60
CA LYS A 265 -5.87 -13.15 17.18
C LYS A 265 -5.32 -14.48 17.66
N MET A 266 -4.03 -14.69 17.46
CA MET A 266 -3.33 -15.90 17.93
C MET A 266 -2.75 -15.64 19.32
N ILE A 267 -3.04 -16.54 20.26
CA ILE A 267 -2.59 -16.45 21.66
C ILE A 267 -1.87 -17.73 22.09
N TYR A 268 -1.17 -17.66 23.21
CA TYR A 268 -0.56 -18.83 23.85
C TYR A 268 -1.62 -19.78 24.42
N THR A 269 -1.23 -21.04 24.55
CA THR A 269 -1.94 -22.02 25.36
C THR A 269 -1.02 -22.59 26.43
N ASN A 270 -1.62 -23.29 27.40
CA ASN A 270 -0.89 -24.09 28.38
C ASN A 270 -0.63 -25.53 27.87
N ASN A 271 -1.11 -25.88 26.67
CA ASN A 271 -0.96 -27.21 26.11
C ASN A 271 0.29 -27.28 25.22
N GLN A 272 1.31 -28.01 25.65
CA GLN A 272 2.56 -28.16 24.91
C GLN A 272 2.39 -28.84 23.53
N ARG A 273 1.33 -29.64 23.31
CA ARG A 273 1.04 -30.23 21.99
C ARG A 273 0.53 -29.19 20.99
N ASN A 274 -0.23 -28.21 21.47
CA ASN A 274 -0.82 -27.13 20.68
C ASN A 274 -0.51 -25.78 21.35
N PRO A 275 0.76 -25.32 21.30
CA PRO A 275 1.25 -24.23 22.15
C PRO A 275 0.64 -22.86 21.83
N THR A 276 -0.05 -22.73 20.69
CA THR A 276 -0.80 -21.55 20.28
C THR A 276 -2.21 -21.92 19.81
N LYS A 277 -3.14 -20.97 19.90
CA LYS A 277 -4.50 -21.10 19.34
C LYS A 277 -5.04 -19.78 18.84
N ASN A 278 -5.94 -19.83 17.85
CA ASN A 278 -6.68 -18.67 17.38
C ASN A 278 -7.96 -18.47 18.20
N ILE A 279 -8.23 -17.23 18.60
CA ILE A 279 -9.47 -16.82 19.23
C ILE A 279 -10.06 -15.61 18.50
N LYS A 280 -11.39 -15.41 18.63
CA LYS A 280 -12.05 -14.21 18.11
C LYS A 280 -11.61 -12.98 18.90
N THR A 281 -11.37 -11.88 18.21
CA THR A 281 -11.18 -10.56 18.83
C THR A 281 -12.51 -9.98 19.30
N SER A 282 -12.49 -9.22 20.39
CA SER A 282 -13.65 -8.46 20.87
C SER A 282 -14.06 -7.36 19.88
N GLU A 283 -15.29 -6.87 19.95
CA GLU A 283 -15.72 -5.76 19.10
C GLU A 283 -14.89 -4.49 19.30
N LYS A 284 -14.53 -4.19 20.56
CA LYS A 284 -13.69 -3.04 20.91
C LYS A 284 -12.33 -3.11 20.22
N GLU A 285 -11.71 -4.29 20.20
CA GLU A 285 -10.45 -4.53 19.47
C GLU A 285 -10.63 -4.34 17.96
N ARG A 286 -11.68 -4.93 17.37
CA ARG A 286 -11.91 -4.83 15.91
C ARG A 286 -12.06 -3.39 15.44
N LYS A 287 -12.74 -2.56 16.24
CA LYS A 287 -13.02 -1.16 15.90
C LYS A 287 -11.90 -0.17 16.32
N SER A 288 -10.84 -0.64 16.98
CA SER A 288 -9.72 0.21 17.43
C SER A 288 -8.48 0.02 16.56
N PHE A 289 -7.63 1.05 16.48
CA PHE A 289 -6.29 0.90 15.93
C PHE A 289 -5.38 0.15 16.91
N VAL A 290 -4.56 -0.74 16.36
CA VAL A 290 -3.63 -1.61 17.10
C VAL A 290 -2.42 -0.84 17.63
N LEU A 291 -1.97 0.18 16.90
CA LEU A 291 -0.80 0.99 17.21
C LEU A 291 -1.20 2.42 17.52
N ASN A 292 -0.51 3.02 18.50
CA ASN A 292 -0.58 4.47 18.69
C ASN A 292 0.40 5.21 17.74
N GLN A 293 0.33 6.53 17.74
CA GLN A 293 1.12 7.37 16.84
C GLN A 293 2.64 7.24 17.07
N ASP A 294 3.10 7.24 18.31
CA ASP A 294 4.53 7.17 18.62
C ASP A 294 5.12 5.80 18.29
N GLU A 295 4.36 4.72 18.52
CA GLU A 295 4.73 3.37 18.13
C GLU A 295 4.85 3.23 16.61
N LEU A 296 3.92 3.83 15.87
CA LEU A 296 3.93 3.80 14.41
C LEU A 296 5.14 4.54 13.84
N LEU A 297 5.43 5.75 14.33
CA LEU A 297 6.59 6.54 13.89
C LEU A 297 7.91 5.85 14.28
N LYS A 298 7.96 5.19 15.44
CA LYS A 298 9.13 4.41 15.86
C LYS A 298 9.39 3.21 14.94
N LEU A 299 8.34 2.46 14.59
CA LEU A 299 8.45 1.36 13.62
C LEU A 299 8.89 1.87 12.25
N ALA A 300 8.29 2.95 11.75
CA ALA A 300 8.67 3.53 10.46
C ALA A 300 10.15 3.97 10.44
N ASN A 301 10.63 4.60 11.52
CA ASN A 301 12.05 4.96 11.66
C ASN A 301 12.96 3.72 11.66
N TRP A 302 12.57 2.65 12.37
CA TRP A 302 13.31 1.39 12.31
C TRP A 302 13.31 0.79 10.90
N GLY A 303 12.21 0.88 10.17
CA GLY A 303 12.11 0.47 8.76
C GLY A 303 13.12 1.21 7.87
N CYS A 304 13.18 2.54 7.98
CA CYS A 304 14.17 3.36 7.27
C CYS A 304 15.61 3.00 7.65
N LEU A 305 15.90 2.79 8.94
CA LEU A 305 17.24 2.41 9.41
C LEU A 305 17.69 1.04 8.88
N ILE A 306 16.77 0.06 8.84
CA ILE A 306 17.04 -1.28 8.31
C ILE A 306 17.28 -1.18 6.79
N GLU A 307 16.42 -0.48 6.06
CA GLU A 307 16.59 -0.24 4.62
C GLU A 307 17.93 0.45 4.31
N GLN A 308 18.29 1.50 5.06
CA GLN A 308 19.56 2.20 4.89
C GLN A 308 20.77 1.29 5.11
N HIS A 309 20.68 0.36 6.07
CA HIS A 309 21.73 -0.61 6.35
C HIS A 309 21.93 -1.61 5.20
N TYR A 310 20.84 -2.17 4.67
CA TYR A 310 20.88 -3.15 3.58
C TYR A 310 20.95 -2.53 2.17
N LYS A 311 20.69 -1.22 2.05
CA LYS A 311 20.62 -0.44 0.80
C LYS A 311 19.63 -1.02 -0.22
N LYS A 312 18.56 -1.65 0.26
CA LYS A 312 17.52 -2.32 -0.53
C LYS A 312 16.19 -2.21 0.21
N ALA A 313 15.08 -2.29 -0.52
CA ALA A 313 13.76 -2.39 0.09
C ALA A 313 13.65 -3.67 0.94
N MET A 314 12.96 -3.59 2.07
CA MET A 314 12.93 -4.63 3.09
C MET A 314 11.50 -5.01 3.49
N ASP A 315 11.27 -6.30 3.69
CA ASP A 315 10.13 -6.93 4.36
C ASP A 315 10.54 -7.29 5.80
N ILE A 316 9.84 -6.71 6.78
CA ILE A 316 10.23 -6.69 8.19
C ILE A 316 9.07 -7.16 9.06
N GLU A 317 9.31 -8.17 9.90
CA GLU A 317 8.35 -8.62 10.90
C GLU A 317 8.65 -7.93 12.25
N TRP A 318 7.60 -7.48 12.93
CA TRP A 318 7.71 -6.80 14.23
C TRP A 318 6.69 -7.32 15.25
N ALA A 319 7.01 -7.15 16.53
CA ALA A 319 6.15 -7.54 17.64
C ALA A 319 6.20 -6.52 18.77
N LYS A 320 5.04 -6.24 19.38
CA LYS A 320 4.91 -5.46 20.61
C LYS A 320 4.74 -6.40 21.78
N ASP A 321 5.58 -6.28 22.79
CA ASP A 321 5.48 -7.07 23.99
C ASP A 321 4.32 -6.59 24.88
N GLY A 322 3.37 -7.46 25.21
CA GLY A 322 2.22 -7.08 26.04
C GLY A 322 2.52 -6.84 27.51
N ILE A 323 3.70 -7.27 28.00
CA ILE A 323 4.15 -7.08 29.39
C ILE A 323 5.00 -5.82 29.48
N THR A 324 6.09 -5.75 28.70
CA THR A 324 7.03 -4.62 28.76
C THR A 324 6.60 -3.41 27.94
N LYS A 325 5.59 -3.56 27.08
CA LYS A 325 5.10 -2.56 26.10
C LYS A 325 6.14 -2.11 25.07
N LYS A 326 7.32 -2.73 25.02
CA LYS A 326 8.38 -2.43 24.06
C LYS A 326 8.09 -3.08 22.70
N LEU A 327 8.46 -2.37 21.63
CA LEU A 327 8.48 -2.90 20.27
C LEU A 327 9.78 -3.65 20.01
N TYR A 328 9.73 -4.64 19.13
CA TYR A 328 10.86 -5.46 18.68
C TYR A 328 10.74 -5.77 17.19
N ILE A 329 11.88 -5.81 16.50
CA ILE A 329 12.01 -6.41 15.18
C ILE A 329 12.36 -7.88 15.36
N VAL A 330 11.56 -8.77 14.79
CA VAL A 330 11.73 -10.23 14.96
C VAL A 330 12.30 -10.91 13.73
N GLN A 331 12.20 -10.28 12.55
CA GLN A 331 12.80 -10.75 11.30
C GLN A 331 12.90 -9.61 10.29
N ALA A 332 13.87 -9.67 9.37
CA ALA A 332 13.92 -8.80 8.20
C ALA A 332 14.60 -9.50 7.04
N ARG A 333 14.10 -9.26 5.83
CA ARG A 333 14.64 -9.79 4.57
C ARG A 333 14.42 -8.79 3.42
N PRO A 334 15.18 -8.87 2.31
CA PRO A 334 14.91 -8.03 1.15
C PRO A 334 13.49 -8.26 0.57
N GLU A 335 12.83 -7.18 0.16
CA GLU A 335 11.63 -7.22 -0.68
C GLU A 335 12.07 -7.48 -2.13
N THR A 336 11.45 -8.44 -2.81
CA THR A 336 11.93 -8.96 -4.12
C THR A 336 10.92 -8.84 -5.26
N VAL A 337 9.66 -8.50 -4.98
CA VAL A 337 8.59 -8.49 -5.98
C VAL A 337 8.59 -7.18 -6.76
N GLN A 338 8.56 -6.05 -6.07
CA GLN A 338 8.53 -4.75 -6.75
C GLN A 338 9.95 -4.25 -7.04
N SER A 339 10.93 -4.59 -6.20
CA SER A 339 12.33 -4.17 -6.39
C SER A 339 12.99 -4.71 -7.67
N GLN A 340 12.45 -5.78 -8.25
CA GLN A 340 12.96 -6.40 -9.49
C GLN A 340 12.22 -5.95 -10.77
N LYS A 341 11.08 -5.26 -10.67
CA LYS A 341 10.34 -4.82 -11.85
C LYS A 341 11.07 -3.70 -12.58
N ASN A 342 11.13 -3.81 -13.91
CA ASN A 342 11.58 -2.71 -14.76
C ASN A 342 10.55 -1.58 -14.74
N ILE A 343 10.80 -0.55 -13.91
CA ILE A 343 10.02 0.70 -13.79
C ILE A 343 9.84 1.45 -15.14
N ASN A 344 10.54 1.03 -16.19
CA ASN A 344 10.61 1.74 -17.46
C ASN A 344 9.45 1.47 -18.42
N VAL A 345 8.61 0.46 -18.15
CA VAL A 345 7.44 0.13 -18.97
C VAL A 345 6.21 0.21 -18.08
N LEU A 346 5.40 1.25 -18.29
CA LEU A 346 4.06 1.33 -17.70
C LEU A 346 3.14 0.47 -18.57
N GLU A 347 2.57 -0.58 -17.97
CA GLU A 347 1.46 -1.37 -18.54
C GLU A 347 0.17 -0.85 -17.91
N ASP A 348 -0.63 -0.12 -18.68
CA ASP A 348 -1.94 0.33 -18.29
C ASP A 348 -3.01 -0.61 -18.85
N TYR A 349 -3.87 -1.13 -17.99
CA TYR A 349 -4.92 -2.09 -18.33
C TYR A 349 -6.28 -1.40 -18.25
N GLU A 350 -6.88 -1.13 -19.40
CA GLU A 350 -8.15 -0.40 -19.47
C GLU A 350 -9.29 -1.35 -19.87
N MET A 351 -10.36 -1.39 -19.07
CA MET A 351 -11.57 -2.15 -19.38
C MET A 351 -12.35 -1.43 -20.48
N ILE A 352 -12.47 -2.03 -21.68
CA ILE A 352 -13.18 -1.41 -22.82
C ILE A 352 -14.69 -1.35 -22.55
N LYS A 353 -15.22 -2.32 -21.80
CA LYS A 353 -16.61 -2.36 -21.32
C LYS A 353 -16.65 -2.88 -19.89
N LYS A 354 -17.73 -2.57 -19.17
CA LYS A 354 -18.02 -3.19 -17.86
C LYS A 354 -19.19 -4.16 -18.03
N GLY A 355 -19.09 -5.31 -17.39
CA GLY A 355 -20.13 -6.34 -17.41
C GLY A 355 -20.83 -6.46 -16.05
N PRO A 356 -21.75 -7.42 -15.89
CA PRO A 356 -22.39 -7.71 -14.62
C PRO A 356 -21.35 -8.18 -13.59
N ILE A 357 -21.32 -7.52 -12.43
CA ILE A 357 -20.40 -7.86 -11.33
C ILE A 357 -20.93 -9.10 -10.61
N ILE A 358 -20.11 -10.14 -10.49
CA ILE A 358 -20.41 -11.34 -9.69
C ILE A 358 -20.03 -11.09 -8.23
N THR A 359 -18.79 -10.66 -8.00
CA THR A 359 -18.28 -10.35 -6.66
C THR A 359 -17.20 -9.28 -6.69
N ILE A 360 -16.91 -8.72 -5.51
CA ILE A 360 -15.95 -7.64 -5.29
C ILE A 360 -15.05 -8.06 -4.13
N GLY A 361 -13.75 -7.85 -4.27
CA GLY A 361 -12.76 -8.05 -3.20
C GLY A 361 -11.73 -6.92 -3.20
N GLN A 362 -10.61 -7.15 -2.55
CA GLN A 362 -9.43 -6.29 -2.61
C GLN A 362 -8.60 -6.69 -3.84
N SER A 363 -8.21 -5.72 -4.65
CA SER A 363 -7.31 -5.94 -5.79
C SER A 363 -5.88 -6.21 -5.31
N VAL A 364 -5.16 -7.00 -6.10
CA VAL A 364 -3.73 -7.26 -5.92
C VAL A 364 -3.05 -6.97 -7.26
N GLY A 365 -2.34 -5.84 -7.32
CA GLY A 365 -1.79 -5.29 -8.56
C GLY A 365 -2.84 -4.57 -9.41
N SER A 366 -2.50 -4.26 -10.66
CA SER A 366 -3.30 -3.43 -11.57
C SER A 366 -3.69 -4.15 -12.88
N LYS A 367 -3.49 -5.47 -12.97
CA LYS A 367 -3.73 -6.24 -14.19
C LYS A 367 -5.17 -6.72 -14.33
N VAL A 368 -5.53 -7.08 -15.56
CA VAL A 368 -6.79 -7.78 -15.89
C VAL A 368 -6.46 -9.16 -16.44
N GLY A 369 -7.23 -10.16 -16.03
CA GLY A 369 -7.12 -11.54 -16.52
C GLY A 369 -8.50 -12.15 -16.76
N SER A 370 -8.61 -13.07 -17.71
CA SER A 370 -9.88 -13.69 -18.06
C SER A 370 -9.71 -15.16 -18.41
N GLY A 371 -10.76 -15.95 -18.16
CA GLY A 371 -10.76 -17.38 -18.42
C GLY A 371 -11.98 -18.08 -17.83
N LYS A 372 -12.02 -19.41 -17.97
CA LYS A 372 -13.03 -20.24 -17.29
C LYS A 372 -12.70 -20.33 -15.82
N SER A 373 -13.67 -20.07 -14.95
CA SER A 373 -13.55 -20.30 -13.52
C SER A 373 -13.35 -21.78 -13.23
N ASN A 374 -12.50 -22.10 -12.26
CA ASN A 374 -12.40 -23.44 -11.72
C ASN A 374 -12.36 -23.35 -10.20
N ILE A 375 -13.44 -23.81 -9.58
CA ILE A 375 -13.61 -23.78 -8.13
C ILE A 375 -12.95 -25.01 -7.56
N ILE A 376 -11.84 -24.79 -6.85
CA ILE A 376 -11.09 -25.84 -6.18
C ILE A 376 -11.06 -25.45 -4.70
N THR A 377 -11.73 -26.22 -3.85
CA THR A 377 -11.82 -25.95 -2.41
C THR A 377 -10.77 -26.71 -1.60
N ASN A 378 -10.14 -27.72 -2.20
CA ASN A 378 -9.13 -28.55 -1.54
C ASN A 378 -7.93 -28.76 -2.46
N VAL A 379 -6.73 -28.66 -1.87
CA VAL A 379 -5.44 -28.95 -2.54
C VAL A 379 -5.43 -30.31 -3.24
N ARG A 380 -6.18 -31.30 -2.74
CA ARG A 380 -6.27 -32.64 -3.35
C ARG A 380 -6.83 -32.63 -4.78
N ASP A 381 -7.58 -31.60 -5.14
CA ASP A 381 -8.26 -31.48 -6.43
C ASP A 381 -7.51 -30.59 -7.44
N ILE A 382 -6.30 -30.10 -7.12
CA ILE A 382 -5.52 -29.21 -7.99
C ILE A 382 -5.21 -29.82 -9.36
N ASN A 383 -5.17 -31.15 -9.47
CA ASN A 383 -4.95 -31.87 -10.73
C ASN A 383 -6.07 -31.63 -11.77
N ARG A 384 -7.21 -31.10 -11.34
CA ARG A 384 -8.34 -30.75 -12.22
C ARG A 384 -8.18 -29.37 -12.86
N PHE A 385 -7.19 -28.59 -12.45
CA PHE A 385 -6.94 -27.24 -12.95
C PHE A 385 -6.21 -27.26 -14.29
N LYS A 386 -6.65 -26.44 -15.25
CA LYS A 386 -6.03 -26.32 -16.57
C LYS A 386 -5.39 -24.95 -16.75
N LYS A 387 -4.35 -24.90 -17.59
CA LYS A 387 -3.67 -23.65 -17.93
C LYS A 387 -4.64 -22.65 -18.56
N GLY A 388 -4.61 -21.40 -18.11
CA GLY A 388 -5.48 -20.31 -18.56
C GLY A 388 -6.83 -20.21 -17.85
N GLU A 389 -7.12 -21.11 -16.91
CA GLU A 389 -8.32 -21.00 -16.06
C GLU A 389 -8.15 -19.96 -14.95
N VAL A 390 -9.27 -19.46 -14.42
CA VAL A 390 -9.31 -18.59 -13.25
C VAL A 390 -9.51 -19.43 -12.00
N LEU A 391 -8.53 -19.41 -11.10
CA LEU A 391 -8.59 -20.16 -9.85
C LEU A 391 -9.55 -19.48 -8.88
N VAL A 392 -10.57 -20.20 -8.40
CA VAL A 392 -11.51 -19.72 -7.38
C VAL A 392 -11.41 -20.64 -6.16
N THR A 393 -11.04 -20.09 -5.00
CA THR A 393 -10.88 -20.89 -3.77
C THR A 393 -11.19 -20.07 -2.51
N GLU A 394 -11.29 -20.71 -1.36
CA GLU A 394 -11.49 -20.02 -0.09
C GLU A 394 -10.22 -19.26 0.33
N MET A 395 -9.08 -19.93 0.26
CA MET A 395 -7.75 -19.40 0.58
C MET A 395 -6.72 -20.27 -0.12
N THR A 396 -5.64 -19.67 -0.63
CA THR A 396 -4.49 -20.44 -1.11
C THR A 396 -3.48 -20.58 0.01
N ASP A 397 -2.79 -21.71 -0.01
CA ASP A 397 -1.59 -21.94 0.76
C ASP A 397 -0.44 -22.32 -0.21
N PRO A 398 0.78 -22.46 0.30
CA PRO A 398 1.93 -22.99 -0.42
C PRO A 398 1.72 -24.13 -1.44
N ASP A 399 0.81 -25.07 -1.20
CA ASP A 399 0.62 -26.24 -2.06
C ASP A 399 -0.14 -25.90 -3.37
N TRP A 400 -0.69 -24.68 -3.48
CA TRP A 400 -1.42 -24.20 -4.65
C TRP A 400 -0.52 -23.58 -5.73
N GLU A 401 0.75 -23.31 -5.41
CA GLU A 401 1.70 -22.63 -6.31
C GLU A 401 1.81 -23.22 -7.73
N PRO A 402 1.82 -24.56 -7.93
CA PRO A 402 1.91 -25.13 -9.28
C PRO A 402 0.78 -24.67 -10.20
N ILE A 403 -0.44 -24.58 -9.68
CA ILE A 403 -1.60 -24.18 -10.46
C ILE A 403 -1.74 -22.65 -10.56
N MET A 404 -1.27 -21.90 -9.56
CA MET A 404 -1.23 -20.43 -9.60
C MET A 404 -0.35 -19.91 -10.74
N LYS A 405 0.76 -20.60 -11.07
CA LYS A 405 1.65 -20.27 -12.19
C LYS A 405 1.00 -20.36 -13.56
N ILE A 406 0.01 -21.24 -13.70
CA ILE A 406 -0.67 -21.49 -14.97
C ILE A 406 -2.06 -20.85 -15.02
N ALA A 407 -2.49 -20.18 -13.95
CA ALA A 407 -3.77 -19.49 -13.87
C ALA A 407 -3.75 -18.16 -14.65
N SER A 408 -4.88 -17.79 -15.25
CA SER A 408 -5.06 -16.47 -15.89
C SER A 408 -5.45 -15.39 -14.89
N ALA A 409 -6.09 -15.77 -13.78
CA ALA A 409 -6.39 -14.92 -12.63
C ALA A 409 -6.67 -15.77 -11.38
N ILE A 410 -6.64 -15.15 -10.20
CA ILE A 410 -6.88 -15.83 -8.92
C ILE A 410 -7.91 -15.05 -8.09
N VAL A 411 -8.92 -15.74 -7.57
CA VAL A 411 -9.97 -15.15 -6.72
C VAL A 411 -10.07 -15.93 -5.41
N THR A 412 -9.91 -15.25 -4.27
CA THR A 412 -10.06 -15.87 -2.94
C THR A 412 -11.15 -15.23 -2.08
N GLU A 413 -11.80 -16.04 -1.24
CA GLU A 413 -12.78 -15.55 -0.27
C GLU A 413 -12.13 -14.86 0.93
N LYS A 414 -11.01 -15.40 1.38
CA LYS A 414 -10.24 -14.92 2.53
C LYS A 414 -8.89 -14.37 2.08
N GLY A 415 -8.28 -13.56 2.94
CA GLY A 415 -7.01 -12.90 2.67
C GLY A 415 -7.15 -11.40 2.46
N GLY A 416 -6.11 -10.66 2.83
CA GLY A 416 -5.91 -9.27 2.45
C GLY A 416 -4.72 -9.12 1.49
N ARG A 417 -4.34 -7.88 1.16
CA ARG A 417 -3.23 -7.57 0.24
C ARG A 417 -1.88 -8.19 0.62
N THR A 418 -1.69 -8.67 1.85
CA THR A 418 -0.46 -9.34 2.32
C THR A 418 -0.60 -10.86 2.46
N CYS A 419 -1.70 -11.46 2.03
CA CYS A 419 -1.90 -12.90 2.16
C CYS A 419 -1.06 -13.71 1.15
N HIS A 420 -0.97 -15.02 1.36
CA HIS A 420 -0.23 -15.93 0.47
C HIS A 420 -0.65 -15.76 -1.00
N ALA A 421 -1.96 -15.75 -1.27
CA ALA A 421 -2.49 -15.54 -2.63
C ALA A 421 -1.97 -14.23 -3.22
N ALA A 422 -2.03 -13.15 -2.45
CA ALA A 422 -1.63 -11.83 -2.91
C ALA A 422 -0.11 -11.72 -3.15
N ILE A 423 0.71 -12.28 -2.27
CA ILE A 423 2.18 -12.26 -2.41
C ILE A 423 2.61 -13.02 -3.68
N ILE A 424 2.17 -14.27 -3.83
CA ILE A 424 2.56 -15.12 -4.96
C ILE A 424 1.97 -14.60 -6.27
N SER A 425 0.74 -14.09 -6.28
CA SER A 425 0.15 -13.53 -7.50
C SER A 425 0.94 -12.32 -8.02
N ARG A 426 1.47 -11.46 -7.12
CA ARG A 426 2.35 -10.37 -7.54
C ARG A 426 3.68 -10.87 -8.10
N GLU A 427 4.29 -11.89 -7.47
CA GLU A 427 5.54 -12.51 -7.94
C GLU A 427 5.38 -13.12 -9.35
N LEU A 428 4.24 -13.77 -9.59
CA LEU A 428 3.93 -14.42 -10.87
C LEU A 428 3.35 -13.46 -11.91
N GLY A 429 3.01 -12.22 -11.52
CA GLY A 429 2.37 -11.24 -12.39
C GLY A 429 0.94 -11.63 -12.82
N VAL A 430 0.25 -12.42 -12.00
CA VAL A 430 -1.13 -12.90 -12.23
C VAL A 430 -2.10 -11.98 -11.50
N PRO A 431 -3.18 -11.48 -12.14
CA PRO A 431 -4.18 -10.64 -11.47
C PRO A 431 -4.91 -11.41 -10.39
N CYS A 432 -5.06 -10.81 -9.21
CA CYS A 432 -5.64 -11.47 -8.06
C CYS A 432 -6.61 -10.58 -7.28
N VAL A 433 -7.76 -11.14 -6.90
CA VAL A 433 -8.77 -10.49 -6.06
C VAL A 433 -8.98 -11.31 -4.81
N VAL A 434 -8.66 -10.74 -3.65
CA VAL A 434 -8.71 -11.43 -2.35
C VAL A 434 -9.78 -10.86 -1.43
N GLY A 435 -10.23 -11.62 -0.45
CA GLY A 435 -11.18 -11.12 0.55
C GLY A 435 -12.59 -10.85 0.01
N THR A 436 -13.01 -11.58 -1.04
CA THR A 436 -14.36 -11.48 -1.61
C THR A 436 -15.47 -11.96 -0.67
N ASN A 437 -15.13 -12.74 0.36
CA ASN A 437 -16.02 -13.38 1.35
C ASN A 437 -17.08 -14.35 0.81
N ASN A 438 -17.36 -14.38 -0.50
CA ASN A 438 -18.43 -15.17 -1.09
C ASN A 438 -18.15 -15.68 -2.52
N ALA A 439 -16.92 -15.61 -3.02
CA ALA A 439 -16.58 -16.00 -4.39
C ALA A 439 -16.95 -17.45 -4.72
N THR A 440 -16.70 -18.41 -3.81
CA THR A 440 -17.00 -19.84 -4.06
C THR A 440 -18.50 -20.12 -4.13
N LYS A 441 -19.33 -19.24 -3.56
CA LYS A 441 -20.79 -19.35 -3.59
C LYS A 441 -21.41 -18.64 -4.79
N LYS A 442 -20.83 -17.51 -5.21
CA LYS A 442 -21.40 -16.65 -6.27
C LYS A 442 -20.91 -17.01 -7.67
N ILE A 443 -19.67 -17.47 -7.81
CA ILE A 443 -19.10 -17.87 -9.10
C ILE A 443 -19.50 -19.33 -9.34
N LYS A 444 -19.98 -19.67 -10.54
CA LYS A 444 -20.20 -21.08 -10.93
C LYS A 444 -18.93 -21.65 -11.53
N SER A 445 -18.64 -22.93 -11.31
CA SER A 445 -17.46 -23.57 -11.92
C SER A 445 -17.64 -23.70 -13.44
N LYS A 446 -16.55 -23.57 -14.20
CA LYS A 446 -16.47 -23.54 -15.67
C LYS A 446 -17.18 -22.35 -16.36
N GLU A 447 -17.54 -21.32 -15.59
CA GLU A 447 -18.14 -20.09 -16.11
C GLU A 447 -17.04 -19.15 -16.63
N ASN A 448 -17.28 -18.50 -17.76
CA ASN A 448 -16.38 -17.47 -18.25
C ASN A 448 -16.44 -16.25 -17.34
N ILE A 449 -15.29 -15.82 -16.80
CA ILE A 449 -15.20 -14.65 -15.93
C ILE A 449 -13.99 -13.79 -16.29
N THR A 450 -14.08 -12.50 -15.96
CA THR A 450 -12.98 -11.54 -16.07
C THR A 450 -12.70 -10.94 -14.71
N VAL A 451 -11.44 -10.97 -14.31
CA VAL A 451 -10.94 -10.46 -13.04
C VAL A 451 -10.16 -9.19 -13.32
N SER A 452 -10.69 -8.05 -12.88
CA SER A 452 -10.09 -6.74 -13.04
C SER A 452 -9.51 -6.25 -11.73
N CYS A 453 -8.20 -5.95 -11.75
CA CYS A 453 -7.51 -5.27 -10.67
C CYS A 453 -7.12 -3.83 -11.05
N ALA A 454 -7.47 -3.37 -12.26
CA ALA A 454 -7.06 -2.08 -12.78
C ALA A 454 -7.89 -0.89 -12.24
N GLU A 455 -8.94 -1.15 -11.48
CA GLU A 455 -9.95 -0.16 -11.08
C GLU A 455 -9.76 0.35 -9.63
N GLY A 456 -8.52 0.43 -9.15
CA GLY A 456 -8.15 0.91 -7.81
C GLY A 456 -8.00 -0.20 -6.77
N GLU A 457 -8.30 0.08 -5.48
CA GLU A 457 -8.17 -0.91 -4.39
C GLU A 457 -9.22 -2.04 -4.41
N LYS A 458 -10.33 -1.83 -5.13
CA LYS A 458 -11.38 -2.84 -5.28
C LYS A 458 -11.08 -3.68 -6.52
N GLY A 459 -10.99 -4.98 -6.31
CA GLY A 459 -10.92 -5.96 -7.38
C GLY A 459 -12.32 -6.39 -7.79
N PHE A 460 -12.61 -6.38 -9.09
CA PHE A 460 -13.91 -6.75 -9.63
C PHE A 460 -13.84 -8.09 -10.35
N VAL A 461 -14.81 -8.95 -10.10
CA VAL A 461 -15.01 -10.19 -10.87
C VAL A 461 -16.29 -10.04 -11.67
N TYR A 462 -16.14 -9.94 -12.99
CA TYR A 462 -17.23 -9.79 -13.93
C TYR A 462 -17.64 -11.11 -14.56
N LYS A 463 -18.92 -11.20 -14.92
CA LYS A 463 -19.45 -12.29 -15.73
C LYS A 463 -19.08 -12.12 -17.20
N GLY A 464 -18.56 -13.18 -17.81
CA GLY A 464 -18.11 -13.22 -19.20
C GLY A 464 -16.63 -12.89 -19.39
N ILE A 465 -16.13 -13.11 -20.61
CA ILE A 465 -14.83 -12.61 -21.06
C ILE A 465 -15.05 -11.20 -21.59
N ILE A 466 -14.54 -10.21 -20.86
CA ILE A 466 -14.71 -8.81 -21.19
C ILE A 466 -13.42 -8.31 -21.86
N PRO A 467 -13.53 -7.64 -23.02
CA PRO A 467 -12.36 -7.10 -23.70
C PRO A 467 -11.73 -5.97 -22.88
N PHE A 468 -10.40 -5.98 -22.81
CA PHE A 468 -9.59 -4.94 -22.19
C PHE A 468 -8.41 -4.61 -23.10
N LYS A 469 -7.88 -3.40 -22.94
CA LYS A 469 -6.73 -2.89 -23.68
C LYS A 469 -5.50 -2.87 -22.78
N VAL A 470 -4.33 -3.21 -23.32
CA VAL A 470 -3.05 -3.09 -22.61
C VAL A 470 -2.19 -2.06 -23.33
N ASN A 471 -2.01 -0.89 -22.71
CA ASN A 471 -1.15 0.16 -23.23
C ASN A 471 0.25 -0.02 -22.61
N ARG A 472 1.28 -0.23 -23.43
CA ARG A 472 2.68 -0.32 -22.98
C ARG A 472 3.44 0.93 -23.37
N ILE A 473 3.86 1.73 -22.40
CA ILE A 473 4.59 2.98 -22.66
C ILE A 473 6.00 2.88 -22.05
N ASN A 474 7.03 3.00 -22.90
CA ASN A 474 8.42 3.09 -22.44
C ASN A 474 8.80 4.55 -22.17
N VAL A 475 9.08 4.85 -20.92
CA VAL A 475 9.06 6.22 -20.41
C VAL A 475 10.45 6.89 -20.44
N ARG A 476 11.52 6.09 -20.59
CA ARG A 476 12.89 6.50 -20.22
C ARG A 476 13.62 7.43 -21.20
N LYS A 477 13.06 7.77 -22.37
CA LYS A 477 13.84 8.36 -23.48
C LYS A 477 13.35 9.71 -24.03
N HIS A 478 12.36 10.36 -23.42
CA HIS A 478 11.83 11.61 -23.97
C HIS A 478 12.42 12.84 -23.27
N LYS A 479 12.88 13.83 -24.07
CA LYS A 479 13.26 15.16 -23.58
C LYS A 479 12.05 15.79 -22.87
N ARG A 480 12.27 16.64 -21.87
CA ARG A 480 11.19 17.39 -21.20
C ARG A 480 10.92 18.71 -21.95
N PRO A 481 9.66 19.11 -22.15
CA PRO A 481 9.33 20.42 -22.70
C PRO A 481 9.69 21.55 -21.71
N LYS A 482 9.73 22.78 -22.22
CA LYS A 482 9.91 24.00 -21.41
C LYS A 482 8.63 24.32 -20.63
N THR A 483 7.47 24.19 -21.26
CA THR A 483 6.16 24.22 -20.60
C THR A 483 6.05 23.01 -19.66
N LYS A 484 5.71 23.27 -18.39
CA LYS A 484 5.62 22.22 -17.38
C LYS A 484 4.40 21.34 -17.61
N ILE A 485 4.59 20.02 -17.63
CA ILE A 485 3.51 19.05 -17.76
C ILE A 485 3.16 18.51 -16.38
N MET A 486 2.06 19.00 -15.83
CA MET A 486 1.54 18.60 -14.53
C MET A 486 0.36 17.64 -14.68
N MET A 487 -0.14 17.10 -13.57
CA MET A 487 -1.28 16.18 -13.55
C MET A 487 -2.51 16.75 -12.86
N ASN A 488 -3.68 16.26 -13.28
CA ASN A 488 -4.94 16.35 -12.55
C ASN A 488 -5.11 15.04 -11.75
N VAL A 489 -5.19 15.13 -10.43
CA VAL A 489 -5.28 13.95 -9.54
C VAL A 489 -6.39 14.16 -8.52
N GLY A 490 -7.38 13.27 -8.49
CA GLY A 490 -8.44 13.27 -7.48
C GLY A 490 -8.34 12.11 -6.49
N ASN A 491 -7.91 10.94 -6.97
CA ASN A 491 -7.87 9.72 -6.17
C ASN A 491 -6.50 9.55 -5.47
N PRO A 492 -6.43 9.60 -4.13
CA PRO A 492 -5.19 9.38 -3.39
C PRO A 492 -4.58 7.99 -3.59
N GLU A 493 -5.39 6.95 -3.78
CA GLU A 493 -4.93 5.55 -3.88
C GLU A 493 -4.07 5.30 -5.12
N GLN A 494 -4.34 6.01 -6.21
CA GLN A 494 -3.60 5.89 -7.47
C GLN A 494 -2.39 6.84 -7.55
N ALA A 495 -2.24 7.76 -6.60
CA ALA A 495 -1.23 8.81 -6.67
C ALA A 495 0.20 8.24 -6.76
N PHE A 496 0.50 7.16 -6.03
CA PHE A 496 1.81 6.50 -6.09
C PHE A 496 2.10 5.89 -7.46
N GLU A 497 1.12 5.28 -8.12
CA GLU A 497 1.29 4.76 -9.48
C GLU A 497 1.50 5.88 -10.50
N PHE A 498 0.71 6.95 -10.39
CA PHE A 498 0.84 8.12 -11.27
C PHE A 498 2.18 8.84 -11.12
N SER A 499 2.82 8.75 -9.94
CA SER A 499 4.14 9.35 -9.72
C SER A 499 5.24 8.84 -10.66
N PHE A 500 5.08 7.62 -11.19
CA PHE A 500 6.03 7.00 -12.13
C PHE A 500 5.89 7.55 -13.56
N ILE A 501 4.76 8.16 -13.90
CA ILE A 501 4.57 8.82 -15.19
C ILE A 501 5.34 10.16 -15.18
N PRO A 502 6.06 10.57 -16.24
CA PRO A 502 6.89 11.77 -16.21
C PRO A 502 6.04 13.04 -16.07
N ASN A 503 6.20 13.71 -14.95
CA ASN A 503 5.41 14.89 -14.60
C ASN A 503 6.29 15.98 -13.95
N ASP A 504 5.76 17.20 -13.86
CA ASP A 504 6.32 18.34 -13.12
C ASP A 504 5.53 18.65 -11.84
N GLY A 505 4.72 17.69 -11.36
CA GLY A 505 3.87 17.82 -10.18
C GLY A 505 2.38 17.67 -10.52
N VAL A 506 1.53 18.19 -9.62
CA VAL A 506 0.07 18.17 -9.75
C VAL A 506 -0.43 19.60 -9.79
N GLY A 507 -1.02 20.02 -10.91
CA GLY A 507 -1.56 21.36 -11.07
C GLY A 507 -3.03 21.48 -10.66
N LEU A 508 -3.70 20.33 -10.47
CA LEU A 508 -5.02 20.26 -9.85
C LEU A 508 -5.18 18.98 -9.04
N ALA A 509 -5.06 19.09 -7.72
CA ALA A 509 -5.50 18.08 -6.77
C ALA A 509 -6.91 18.41 -6.29
N ARG A 510 -7.87 17.52 -6.58
CA ARG A 510 -9.30 17.70 -6.24
C ARG A 510 -9.64 17.01 -4.93
N GLU A 511 -10.09 17.75 -3.93
CA GLU A 511 -10.47 17.16 -2.64
C GLU A 511 -11.90 16.62 -2.58
N GLU A 512 -12.74 16.91 -3.58
CA GLU A 512 -14.14 16.45 -3.63
C GLU A 512 -14.22 14.91 -3.63
N PHE A 513 -13.28 14.23 -4.29
CA PHE A 513 -13.18 12.77 -4.23
C PHE A 513 -12.89 12.28 -2.80
N ILE A 514 -12.02 12.99 -2.08
CA ILE A 514 -11.66 12.65 -0.70
C ILE A 514 -12.90 12.77 0.20
N ILE A 515 -13.65 13.87 0.03
CA ILE A 515 -14.88 14.13 0.79
C ILE A 515 -15.95 13.08 0.44
N ASN A 516 -16.20 12.80 -0.83
CA ASN A 516 -17.23 11.85 -1.26
C ASN A 516 -16.93 10.40 -0.93
N GLU A 517 -15.67 9.95 -1.02
CA GLU A 517 -15.35 8.52 -0.86
C GLU A 517 -14.85 8.13 0.52
N TYR A 518 -14.22 9.04 1.26
CA TYR A 518 -13.65 8.70 2.57
C TYR A 518 -14.37 9.38 3.72
N ILE A 519 -14.91 10.59 3.52
CA ILE A 519 -15.57 11.36 4.59
C ILE A 519 -17.09 11.11 4.60
N LYS A 520 -17.76 11.24 3.45
CA LYS A 520 -19.21 11.03 3.19
C LYS A 520 -20.18 11.85 4.03
N ILE A 521 -19.71 12.68 4.94
CA ILE A 521 -20.51 13.38 5.94
C ILE A 521 -20.35 14.88 5.74
N HIS A 522 -21.47 15.61 5.79
CA HIS A 522 -21.46 17.05 5.69
C HIS A 522 -20.69 17.68 6.87
N PRO A 523 -19.76 18.64 6.65
CA PRO A 523 -18.94 19.21 7.73
C PRO A 523 -19.77 19.84 8.86
N LYS A 524 -20.84 20.56 8.51
CA LYS A 524 -21.77 21.14 9.51
C LYS A 524 -22.47 20.08 10.35
N ALA A 525 -22.74 18.90 9.81
CA ALA A 525 -23.32 17.79 10.57
C ALA A 525 -22.33 17.24 11.61
N LEU A 526 -21.03 17.24 11.30
CA LEU A 526 -20.00 16.86 12.27
C LEU A 526 -19.84 17.91 13.38
N ILE A 527 -19.90 19.20 13.03
CA ILE A 527 -19.83 20.31 13.98
C ILE A 527 -21.04 20.30 14.91
N ASN A 528 -22.24 20.14 14.34
CA ASN A 528 -23.52 20.19 15.06
C ASN A 528 -24.06 18.80 15.42
N PHE A 529 -23.19 17.80 15.59
CA PHE A 529 -23.59 16.40 15.81
C PHE A 529 -24.61 16.21 16.95
N SER A 530 -24.52 17.02 18.02
CA SER A 530 -25.45 16.98 19.14
C SER A 530 -26.87 17.45 18.77
N LYS A 531 -27.01 18.33 17.78
CA LYS A 531 -28.27 18.95 17.35
C LYS A 531 -29.03 18.14 16.29
N ILE A 532 -28.42 17.10 15.71
CA ILE A 532 -29.05 16.25 14.68
C ILE A 532 -30.24 15.50 15.29
N LYS A 533 -31.43 15.72 14.73
CA LYS A 533 -32.69 15.09 15.18
C LYS A 533 -32.89 13.69 14.58
N ASP A 534 -32.47 13.46 13.33
CA ASP A 534 -32.63 12.15 12.70
C ASP A 534 -31.72 11.10 13.34
N LYS A 535 -32.35 10.13 14.02
CA LYS A 535 -31.66 9.02 14.69
C LYS A 535 -30.85 8.15 13.72
N LYS A 536 -31.32 7.95 12.47
CA LYS A 536 -30.62 7.12 11.48
C LYS A 536 -29.32 7.80 11.04
N THR A 537 -29.37 9.08 10.69
CA THR A 537 -28.19 9.89 10.37
C THR A 537 -27.21 9.94 11.52
N LYS A 538 -27.68 10.16 12.75
CA LYS A 538 -26.83 10.19 13.95
C LYS A 538 -26.08 8.88 14.18
N GLN A 539 -26.76 7.73 14.08
CA GLN A 539 -26.13 6.41 14.18
C GLN A 539 -25.11 6.16 13.06
N LYS A 540 -25.41 6.58 11.83
CA LYS A 540 -24.49 6.42 10.69
C LYS A 540 -23.21 7.24 10.90
N ILE A 541 -23.33 8.51 11.30
CA ILE A 541 -22.17 9.36 11.62
C ILE A 541 -21.37 8.75 12.77
N GLU A 542 -22.01 8.28 13.83
CA GLU A 542 -21.34 7.66 14.97
C GLU A 542 -20.54 6.41 14.58
N SER A 543 -21.10 5.57 13.70
CA SER A 543 -20.43 4.37 13.19
C SER A 543 -19.20 4.68 12.33
N MET A 544 -19.26 5.73 11.50
CA MET A 544 -18.18 6.13 10.60
C MET A 544 -17.06 6.90 11.32
N THR A 545 -17.43 7.67 12.34
CA THR A 545 -16.51 8.45 13.17
C THR A 545 -16.11 7.70 14.45
N TYR A 546 -16.21 6.37 14.44
CA TYR A 546 -15.83 5.56 15.59
C TYR A 546 -14.34 5.73 15.90
N GLY A 547 -14.01 5.85 17.19
CA GLY A 547 -12.64 6.12 17.65
C GLY A 547 -12.25 7.60 17.68
N TYR A 548 -13.06 8.49 17.12
CA TYR A 548 -12.90 9.93 17.23
C TYR A 548 -13.76 10.48 18.37
N LYS A 549 -13.11 11.06 19.38
CA LYS A 549 -13.78 11.76 20.49
C LYS A 549 -14.51 13.00 19.97
N ASN A 550 -13.79 13.83 19.20
CA ASN A 550 -14.35 14.95 18.48
C ASN A 550 -14.64 14.54 17.04
N LYS A 551 -15.91 14.63 16.61
CA LYS A 551 -16.34 14.21 15.28
C LYS A 551 -15.72 15.05 14.16
N THR A 552 -15.37 16.30 14.43
CA THR A 552 -14.71 17.17 13.45
C THR A 552 -13.26 16.75 13.14
N GLU A 553 -12.57 16.09 14.08
CA GLU A 553 -11.22 15.56 13.85
C GLU A 553 -11.21 14.45 12.78
N PHE A 554 -12.33 13.73 12.60
CA PHE A 554 -12.48 12.75 11.53
C PHE A 554 -12.35 13.41 10.17
N PHE A 555 -13.04 14.54 9.96
CA PHE A 555 -12.96 15.32 8.72
C PHE A 555 -11.52 15.80 8.48
N VAL A 556 -10.94 16.47 9.48
CA VAL A 556 -9.58 17.05 9.40
C VAL A 556 -8.55 15.97 9.09
N ASN A 557 -8.57 14.85 9.81
CA ASN A 557 -7.58 13.79 9.62
C ASN A 557 -7.77 13.05 8.29
N LYS A 558 -9.00 12.79 7.85
CA LYS A 558 -9.23 12.10 6.57
C LYS A 558 -8.88 12.96 5.37
N LEU A 559 -9.24 14.25 5.41
CA LEU A 559 -8.85 15.19 4.38
C LEU A 559 -7.33 15.37 4.33
N ALA A 560 -6.69 15.56 5.48
CA ALA A 560 -5.23 15.68 5.56
C ALA A 560 -4.52 14.42 5.04
N GLN A 561 -5.02 13.22 5.38
CA GLN A 561 -4.48 11.95 4.87
C GLN A 561 -4.57 11.87 3.34
N GLY A 562 -5.75 12.07 2.76
CA GLY A 562 -5.95 11.99 1.31
C GLY A 562 -5.08 13.00 0.55
N VAL A 563 -5.05 14.26 1.00
CA VAL A 563 -4.18 15.28 0.38
C VAL A 563 -2.71 14.96 0.58
N SER A 564 -2.31 14.45 1.74
CA SER A 564 -0.91 14.10 2.01
C SER A 564 -0.39 12.93 1.19
N MET A 565 -1.25 11.96 0.82
CA MET A 565 -0.86 10.89 -0.10
C MET A 565 -0.52 11.44 -1.48
N ILE A 566 -1.35 12.34 -2.02
CA ILE A 566 -1.06 13.03 -3.28
C ILE A 566 0.20 13.89 -3.13
N GLY A 567 0.29 14.70 -2.08
CA GLY A 567 1.46 15.53 -1.77
C GLY A 567 2.77 14.75 -1.67
N ALA A 568 2.73 13.57 -1.05
CA ALA A 568 3.87 12.67 -0.87
C ALA A 568 4.28 11.99 -2.19
N ALA A 569 3.32 11.54 -3.00
CA ALA A 569 3.58 10.85 -4.25
C ALA A 569 4.41 11.69 -5.24
N PHE A 570 4.18 13.00 -5.27
CA PHE A 570 4.86 13.91 -6.20
C PHE A 570 5.98 14.73 -5.56
N TYR A 571 6.30 14.49 -4.29
CA TYR A 571 7.33 15.22 -3.56
C TYR A 571 8.71 15.12 -4.25
N PRO A 572 9.49 16.21 -4.34
CA PRO A 572 9.25 17.56 -3.81
C PRO A 572 8.54 18.53 -4.79
N LYS A 573 7.97 18.04 -5.88
CA LYS A 573 7.30 18.86 -6.90
C LYS A 573 6.01 19.47 -6.35
N ASP A 574 5.62 20.61 -6.90
CA ASP A 574 4.43 21.33 -6.46
C ASP A 574 3.16 20.49 -6.66
N VAL A 575 2.28 20.52 -5.65
CA VAL A 575 0.95 19.90 -5.67
C VAL A 575 -0.06 20.98 -5.31
N ILE A 576 -0.80 21.47 -6.29
CA ILE A 576 -1.78 22.55 -6.12
C ILE A 576 -3.13 21.92 -5.77
N VAL A 577 -3.54 22.05 -4.52
CA VAL A 577 -4.83 21.54 -4.01
C VAL A 577 -5.89 22.62 -4.18
N ARG A 578 -6.94 22.29 -4.92
CA ARG A 578 -8.14 23.13 -5.00
C ARG A 578 -8.98 22.87 -3.76
N LEU A 579 -9.34 23.94 -3.06
CA LEU A 579 -10.30 23.90 -1.96
C LEU A 579 -11.68 23.44 -2.49
N SER A 580 -12.56 23.00 -1.61
CA SER A 580 -13.82 22.37 -2.00
C SER A 580 -14.69 23.24 -2.92
N ASP A 581 -14.98 22.75 -4.11
CA ASP A 581 -15.81 23.45 -5.10
C ASP A 581 -17.14 22.74 -5.32
N PHE A 582 -17.69 22.11 -4.28
CA PHE A 582 -19.01 21.49 -4.35
C PHE A 582 -20.11 22.53 -4.51
N LYS A 583 -21.10 22.17 -5.33
CA LYS A 583 -22.39 22.85 -5.40
C LYS A 583 -23.26 22.45 -4.19
N SER A 584 -24.25 23.28 -3.87
CA SER A 584 -25.15 23.04 -2.72
C SER A 584 -25.89 21.68 -2.82
N ASN A 585 -26.31 21.28 -4.03
CA ASN A 585 -26.94 19.99 -4.27
C ASN A 585 -26.01 18.78 -4.05
N GLU A 586 -24.70 18.94 -4.28
CA GLU A 586 -23.70 17.90 -4.02
C GLU A 586 -23.45 17.76 -2.51
N TYR A 587 -23.32 18.88 -1.80
CA TYR A 587 -23.26 18.86 -0.33
C TYR A 587 -24.54 18.27 0.30
N ALA A 588 -25.71 18.54 -0.29
CA ALA A 588 -26.98 18.01 0.20
C ALA A 588 -27.04 16.47 0.15
N ASN A 589 -26.30 15.85 -0.77
CA ASN A 589 -26.20 14.40 -0.92
C ASN A 589 -25.28 13.73 0.13
N LEU A 590 -24.46 14.51 0.83
CA LEU A 590 -23.67 14.00 1.95
C LEU A 590 -24.58 13.64 3.13
N ILE A 591 -24.09 12.74 3.99
CA ILE A 591 -24.80 12.33 5.20
C ILE A 591 -24.99 13.56 6.11
N GLY A 592 -26.26 13.89 6.40
CA GLY A 592 -26.63 15.07 7.18
C GLY A 592 -26.54 16.41 6.42
N GLY A 593 -26.42 16.40 5.09
CA GLY A 593 -26.28 17.62 4.27
C GLY A 593 -27.59 18.38 4.03
N LYS A 594 -28.69 17.66 3.79
CA LYS A 594 -29.99 18.27 3.40
C LYS A 594 -30.53 19.37 4.32
N GLU A 595 -30.18 19.35 5.61
CA GLU A 595 -30.63 20.38 6.57
C GLU A 595 -29.86 21.71 6.44
N TYR A 596 -28.68 21.69 5.81
CA TYR A 596 -27.78 22.84 5.73
C TYR A 596 -27.72 23.47 4.34
N GLU A 597 -28.21 22.77 3.32
CA GLU A 597 -28.03 23.15 1.93
C GLU A 597 -29.34 23.65 1.32
N PRO A 598 -29.38 24.89 0.82
CA PRO A 598 -30.56 25.41 0.13
C PRO A 598 -30.77 24.70 -1.21
N ILE A 599 -32.02 24.68 -1.67
CA ILE A 599 -32.34 24.30 -3.04
C ILE A 599 -32.13 25.54 -3.91
N GLU A 600 -31.31 25.40 -4.94
CA GLU A 600 -30.99 26.47 -5.90
C GLU A 600 -31.47 26.07 -7.28
N ASP A 601 -32.08 27.00 -8.02
CA ASP A 601 -32.54 26.75 -9.39
C ASP A 601 -31.37 26.49 -10.35
N ASN A 602 -30.22 27.14 -10.10
CA ASN A 602 -29.02 27.03 -10.93
C ASN A 602 -27.77 26.73 -10.06
N PRO A 603 -27.58 25.48 -9.60
CA PRO A 603 -26.47 25.13 -8.72
C PRO A 603 -25.07 25.41 -9.30
N MET A 604 -24.93 25.46 -10.64
CA MET A 604 -23.68 25.84 -11.32
C MET A 604 -23.20 27.25 -10.94
N LEU A 605 -24.14 28.19 -10.79
CA LEU A 605 -23.87 29.61 -10.52
C LEU A 605 -24.08 30.00 -9.04
N GLY A 606 -24.60 29.06 -8.26
CA GLY A 606 -25.08 29.26 -6.89
C GLY A 606 -24.00 29.34 -5.81
N TRP A 607 -24.36 28.93 -4.61
CA TRP A 607 -23.57 29.08 -3.40
C TRP A 607 -22.44 28.03 -3.30
N ARG A 608 -21.33 28.32 -3.99
CA ARG A 608 -20.11 27.49 -4.08
C ARG A 608 -18.81 28.31 -4.06
N GLY A 609 -17.67 27.62 -4.02
CA GLY A 609 -16.33 28.20 -4.03
C GLY A 609 -16.14 29.33 -3.02
N ALA A 610 -15.44 30.40 -3.42
CA ALA A 610 -15.08 31.51 -2.55
C ALA A 610 -16.24 32.07 -1.71
N SER A 611 -17.43 32.25 -2.32
CA SER A 611 -18.61 32.80 -1.65
C SER A 611 -19.12 31.97 -0.47
N ARG A 612 -18.82 30.67 -0.47
CA ARG A 612 -19.15 29.76 0.64
C ARG A 612 -18.17 29.92 1.80
N TYR A 613 -16.90 30.13 1.54
CA TYR A 613 -15.86 30.05 2.57
C TYR A 613 -15.95 31.16 3.63
N TYR A 614 -16.42 32.35 3.28
CA TYR A 614 -16.53 33.49 4.21
C TYR A 614 -17.95 33.73 4.75
N SER A 615 -18.94 32.94 4.33
CA SER A 615 -20.33 33.09 4.78
C SER A 615 -20.57 32.37 6.11
N ASP A 616 -21.83 32.03 6.42
CA ASP A 616 -22.18 31.22 7.60
C ASP A 616 -21.56 29.81 7.59
N TYR A 617 -20.88 29.41 6.51
CA TYR A 617 -20.12 28.16 6.40
C TYR A 617 -18.66 28.26 6.89
N LYS A 618 -18.19 29.43 7.35
CA LYS A 618 -16.80 29.66 7.78
C LYS A 618 -16.25 28.65 8.81
N ASP A 619 -17.07 28.14 9.70
CA ASP A 619 -16.72 27.11 10.69
C ASP A 619 -16.44 25.73 10.06
N ALA A 620 -17.13 25.39 8.98
CA ALA A 620 -16.88 24.22 8.17
C ALA A 620 -15.61 24.41 7.31
N PHE A 621 -15.45 25.58 6.68
CA PHE A 621 -14.22 25.93 5.95
C PHE A 621 -12.97 25.93 6.84
N ALA A 622 -13.11 26.32 8.12
CA ALA A 622 -12.06 26.20 9.12
C ALA A 622 -11.54 24.75 9.29
N LEU A 623 -12.37 23.73 9.05
CA LEU A 623 -11.93 22.32 9.09
C LEU A 623 -11.02 21.97 7.91
N GLU A 624 -11.32 22.45 6.71
CA GLU A 624 -10.45 22.31 5.53
C GLU A 624 -9.11 23.02 5.76
N CYS A 625 -9.16 24.26 6.27
CA CYS A 625 -7.95 25.02 6.62
C CYS A 625 -7.08 24.28 7.64
N LYS A 626 -7.69 23.70 8.68
CA LYS A 626 -6.97 22.89 9.69
C LYS A 626 -6.33 21.65 9.07
N ALA A 627 -7.00 21.00 8.12
CA ALA A 627 -6.45 19.85 7.40
C ALA A 627 -5.22 20.26 6.57
N MET A 628 -5.30 21.35 5.81
CA MET A 628 -4.16 21.85 5.00
C MET A 628 -2.99 22.31 5.87
N LYS A 629 -3.28 22.97 7.00
CA LYS A 629 -2.26 23.33 8.00
C LYS A 629 -1.56 22.07 8.54
N LYS A 630 -2.32 21.02 8.88
CA LYS A 630 -1.76 19.73 9.33
C LYS A 630 -0.86 19.10 8.27
N VAL A 631 -1.27 19.08 6.99
CA VAL A 631 -0.45 18.56 5.87
C VAL A 631 0.90 19.30 5.78
N ARG A 632 0.89 20.62 5.87
CA ARG A 632 2.10 21.43 5.71
C ARG A 632 2.98 21.43 6.96
N GLU A 633 2.40 21.55 8.16
CA GLU A 633 3.14 21.76 9.41
C GLU A 633 3.43 20.45 10.16
N GLU A 634 2.45 19.54 10.28
CA GLU A 634 2.64 18.28 11.01
C GLU A 634 3.31 17.21 10.14
N PHE A 635 2.91 17.11 8.86
CA PHE A 635 3.45 16.12 7.93
C PHE A 635 4.65 16.65 7.11
N GLY A 636 4.91 17.96 7.14
CA GLY A 636 6.06 18.58 6.50
C GLY A 636 5.98 18.69 4.97
N LEU A 637 4.80 18.50 4.37
CA LEU A 637 4.58 18.53 2.92
C LEU A 637 4.44 19.98 2.43
N LYS A 638 5.55 20.72 2.45
CA LYS A 638 5.58 22.14 2.03
C LYS A 638 5.43 22.37 0.52
N ASN A 639 5.43 21.31 -0.29
CA ASN A 639 5.11 21.34 -1.72
C ASN A 639 3.60 21.47 -2.00
N VAL A 640 2.73 21.32 -1.00
CA VAL A 640 1.27 21.43 -1.17
C VAL A 640 0.81 22.89 -1.20
N LYS A 641 0.51 23.43 -2.38
CA LYS A 641 -0.05 24.78 -2.56
C LYS A 641 -1.57 24.74 -2.51
N LEU A 642 -2.22 25.88 -2.33
CA LEU A 642 -3.69 25.97 -2.24
C LEU A 642 -4.25 26.80 -3.39
N MET A 643 -5.46 26.48 -3.82
CA MET A 643 -6.15 27.20 -4.88
C MET A 643 -7.60 27.46 -4.49
N VAL A 644 -8.02 28.72 -4.61
CA VAL A 644 -9.39 29.18 -4.34
C VAL A 644 -10.22 29.06 -5.64
N PRO A 645 -11.25 28.20 -5.68
CA PRO A 645 -12.18 28.12 -6.79
C PRO A 645 -13.30 29.18 -6.72
N PHE A 646 -13.93 29.42 -7.86
CA PHE A 646 -15.15 30.19 -8.07
C PHE A 646 -15.14 31.56 -7.37
N CYS A 647 -14.02 32.25 -7.45
CA CYS A 647 -13.82 33.56 -6.84
C CYS A 647 -14.32 34.67 -7.77
N ARG A 648 -15.47 35.27 -7.48
CA ARG A 648 -16.16 36.18 -8.40
C ARG A 648 -15.55 37.57 -8.45
N THR A 649 -15.09 38.08 -7.31
CA THR A 649 -14.51 39.42 -7.18
C THR A 649 -13.23 39.41 -6.35
N VAL A 650 -12.45 40.48 -6.46
CA VAL A 650 -11.21 40.68 -5.69
C VAL A 650 -11.51 40.75 -4.19
N GLU A 651 -12.65 41.34 -3.81
CA GLU A 651 -13.13 41.44 -2.43
C GLU A 651 -13.48 40.07 -1.85
N GLU A 652 -14.12 39.18 -2.63
CA GLU A 652 -14.31 37.79 -2.21
C GLU A 652 -12.95 37.13 -1.93
N GLY A 653 -11.99 37.30 -2.84
CA GLY A 653 -10.62 36.78 -2.67
C GLY A 653 -9.98 37.27 -1.37
N LYS A 654 -10.06 38.56 -1.07
CA LYS A 654 -9.55 39.17 0.18
C LYS A 654 -10.23 38.56 1.42
N LYS A 655 -11.54 38.38 1.41
CA LYS A 655 -12.30 37.76 2.51
C LYS A 655 -11.87 36.31 2.75
N VAL A 656 -11.71 35.52 1.68
CA VAL A 656 -11.23 34.13 1.79
C VAL A 656 -9.82 34.09 2.38
N LEU A 657 -8.90 34.93 1.88
CA LEU A 657 -7.53 34.99 2.39
C LEU A 657 -7.47 35.40 3.87
N GLU A 658 -8.36 36.31 4.30
CA GLU A 658 -8.49 36.68 5.71
C GLU A 658 -8.97 35.51 6.56
N GLU A 659 -9.97 34.75 6.10
CA GLU A 659 -10.48 33.58 6.80
C GLU A 659 -9.43 32.46 6.87
N MET A 660 -8.68 32.22 5.79
CA MET A 660 -7.53 31.31 5.78
C MET A 660 -6.47 31.76 6.81
N LYS A 661 -6.16 33.07 6.86
CA LYS A 661 -5.21 33.64 7.82
C LYS A 661 -5.67 33.44 9.26
N LYS A 662 -6.95 33.66 9.58
CA LYS A 662 -7.55 33.38 10.91
C LYS A 662 -7.35 31.92 11.32
N ASN A 663 -7.42 31.01 10.36
CA ASN A 663 -7.21 29.57 10.57
C ASN A 663 -5.73 29.13 10.47
N GLY A 664 -4.79 30.08 10.38
CA GLY A 664 -3.35 29.84 10.44
C GLY A 664 -2.68 29.56 9.10
N LEU A 665 -3.36 29.76 7.98
CA LEU A 665 -2.80 29.67 6.62
C LEU A 665 -2.56 31.07 6.08
N THR A 666 -1.31 31.54 6.13
CA THR A 666 -0.93 32.88 5.65
C THR A 666 -0.06 32.76 4.40
N ARG A 667 -0.45 33.47 3.33
CA ARG A 667 0.33 33.58 2.09
C ARG A 667 1.79 33.97 2.39
N GLY A 668 2.75 33.31 1.75
CA GLY A 668 4.20 33.53 1.94
C GLY A 668 4.80 32.85 3.17
N LYS A 669 4.02 32.61 4.24
CA LYS A 669 4.52 31.90 5.43
C LYS A 669 4.81 30.44 5.08
N ASP A 670 5.98 29.94 5.49
CA ASP A 670 6.46 28.59 5.16
C ASP A 670 6.37 28.25 3.66
N ASN A 671 6.58 29.23 2.78
CA ASN A 671 6.47 29.07 1.32
C ASN A 671 5.06 28.57 0.87
N LEU A 672 4.00 28.98 1.58
CA LEU A 672 2.63 28.78 1.16
C LEU A 672 2.30 29.75 0.02
N GLU A 673 2.07 29.20 -1.17
CA GLU A 673 1.51 29.94 -2.30
C GLU A 673 0.01 29.66 -2.37
N ILE A 674 -0.77 30.69 -2.66
CA ILE A 674 -2.22 30.62 -2.84
C ILE A 674 -2.57 31.11 -4.25
N TYR A 675 -3.20 30.24 -5.03
CA TYR A 675 -3.63 30.47 -6.40
C TYR A 675 -5.12 30.79 -6.42
N VAL A 676 -5.57 31.38 -7.52
CA VAL A 676 -7.00 31.48 -7.85
C VAL A 676 -7.28 30.69 -9.11
N MET A 677 -8.40 29.98 -9.13
CA MET A 677 -8.88 29.34 -10.36
C MET A 677 -9.51 30.44 -11.22
N CYS A 678 -8.90 30.71 -12.39
CA CYS A 678 -9.41 31.67 -13.35
C CYS A 678 -10.44 30.97 -14.23
N GLU A 679 -11.69 31.05 -13.80
CA GLU A 679 -12.79 30.28 -14.41
C GLU A 679 -14.06 31.13 -14.62
N ILE A 680 -14.02 32.40 -14.23
CA ILE A 680 -15.11 33.36 -14.41
C ILE A 680 -14.59 34.51 -15.30
N PRO A 681 -15.39 35.04 -16.25
CA PRO A 681 -14.96 36.17 -17.09
C PRO A 681 -14.44 37.39 -16.30
N SER A 682 -14.98 37.64 -15.10
CA SER A 682 -14.48 38.70 -14.20
C SER A 682 -13.02 38.47 -13.77
N ASN A 683 -12.59 37.21 -13.60
CA ASN A 683 -11.19 36.89 -13.30
C ASN A 683 -10.24 37.29 -14.43
N VAL A 684 -10.70 37.16 -15.68
CA VAL A 684 -9.91 37.51 -16.86
C VAL A 684 -9.83 39.02 -17.02
N ILE A 685 -10.97 39.71 -16.88
CA ILE A 685 -11.06 41.17 -17.02
C ILE A 685 -10.19 41.85 -15.95
N LEU A 686 -10.33 41.43 -14.68
CA LEU A 686 -9.64 41.99 -13.52
C LEU A 686 -8.37 41.20 -13.12
N ALA A 687 -7.72 40.54 -14.08
CA ALA A 687 -6.56 39.68 -13.76
C ALA A 687 -5.39 40.45 -13.13
N ASP A 688 -5.28 41.76 -13.38
CA ASP A 688 -4.21 42.59 -12.79
C ASP A 688 -4.44 42.75 -11.28
N GLU A 689 -5.67 43.05 -10.88
CA GLU A 689 -6.08 43.22 -9.48
C GLU A 689 -6.07 41.88 -8.72
N PHE A 690 -6.50 40.78 -9.37
CA PHE A 690 -6.36 39.44 -8.79
C PHE A 690 -4.88 39.06 -8.59
N SER A 691 -3.97 39.54 -9.44
CA SER A 691 -2.52 39.26 -9.33
C SER A 691 -1.91 39.87 -8.07
N GLU A 692 -2.49 40.91 -7.49
CA GLU A 692 -1.98 41.53 -6.25
C GLU A 692 -2.20 40.61 -5.03
N ILE A 693 -3.33 39.90 -5.00
CA ILE A 693 -3.76 39.10 -3.85
C ILE A 693 -3.50 37.59 -3.98
N PHE A 694 -3.19 37.09 -5.18
CA PHE A 694 -2.81 35.70 -5.41
C PHE A 694 -1.37 35.56 -5.96
N ASP A 695 -0.78 34.37 -5.77
CA ASP A 695 0.59 34.03 -6.23
C ASP A 695 0.61 33.50 -7.67
N GLY A 696 -0.55 33.07 -8.17
CA GLY A 696 -0.71 32.59 -9.53
C GLY A 696 -2.15 32.24 -9.89
N PHE A 697 -2.33 31.81 -11.12
CA PHE A 697 -3.60 31.46 -11.72
C PHE A 697 -3.59 30.00 -12.22
N SER A 698 -4.72 29.33 -12.11
CA SER A 698 -4.99 28.11 -12.88
C SER A 698 -6.27 28.30 -13.66
N ILE A 699 -6.20 28.26 -14.99
CA ILE A 699 -7.37 28.45 -15.85
C ILE A 699 -8.27 27.22 -15.72
N GLY A 700 -9.51 27.43 -15.31
CA GLY A 700 -10.58 26.43 -15.33
C GLY A 700 -11.37 26.55 -16.62
N SER A 701 -10.87 25.96 -17.71
CA SER A 701 -11.42 26.18 -19.05
C SER A 701 -12.86 25.70 -19.20
N ASN A 702 -13.26 24.70 -18.40
CA ASN A 702 -14.63 24.18 -18.39
C ASN A 702 -15.67 25.23 -17.98
N ASP A 703 -15.48 25.84 -16.81
CA ASP A 703 -16.42 26.82 -16.26
C ASP A 703 -16.27 28.17 -16.96
N LEU A 704 -15.04 28.51 -17.39
CA LEU A 704 -14.82 29.69 -18.23
C LEU A 704 -15.59 29.60 -19.55
N THR A 705 -15.61 28.43 -20.19
CA THR A 705 -16.37 28.20 -21.43
C THR A 705 -17.87 28.34 -21.19
N GLN A 706 -18.39 27.69 -20.15
CA GLN A 706 -19.81 27.78 -19.77
C GLN A 706 -20.26 29.23 -19.57
N LEU A 707 -19.50 30.00 -18.79
CA LEU A 707 -19.85 31.38 -18.45
C LEU A 707 -19.62 32.36 -19.61
N THR A 708 -18.64 32.10 -20.47
CA THR A 708 -18.39 32.94 -21.65
C THR A 708 -19.47 32.75 -22.71
N LEU A 709 -19.98 31.53 -22.86
CA LEU A 709 -20.97 31.18 -23.88
C LEU A 709 -22.41 31.19 -23.34
N GLY A 710 -22.60 31.35 -22.02
CA GLY A 710 -23.92 31.38 -21.39
C GLY A 710 -24.65 30.04 -21.45
N LEU A 711 -23.95 28.94 -21.21
CA LEU A 711 -24.50 27.58 -21.31
C LEU A 711 -24.24 26.75 -20.06
N ASP A 712 -25.14 25.80 -19.79
CA ASP A 712 -24.91 24.68 -18.89
C ASP A 712 -24.53 23.46 -19.75
N ARG A 713 -23.33 22.92 -19.52
CA ARG A 713 -22.85 21.76 -20.29
C ARG A 713 -23.60 20.47 -19.95
N ASP A 714 -24.24 20.40 -18.77
CA ASP A 714 -25.03 19.25 -18.34
C ASP A 714 -26.44 19.28 -18.99
N SER A 715 -26.80 20.40 -19.65
CA SER A 715 -28.05 20.53 -20.40
C SER A 715 -27.92 19.97 -21.81
N GLU A 716 -28.60 18.84 -22.07
CA GLU A 716 -28.61 18.16 -23.37
C GLU A 716 -29.03 19.10 -24.52
N LEU A 717 -29.90 20.09 -24.26
CA LEU A 717 -30.44 21.00 -25.27
C LEU A 717 -29.42 21.96 -25.87
N VAL A 718 -28.38 22.34 -25.11
CA VAL A 718 -27.39 23.36 -25.52
C VAL A 718 -25.93 22.87 -25.44
N SER A 719 -25.71 21.66 -24.92
CA SER A 719 -24.39 21.04 -24.81
C SER A 719 -23.62 20.95 -26.13
N SER A 720 -24.32 20.91 -27.28
CA SER A 720 -23.69 20.90 -28.62
C SER A 720 -22.91 22.18 -28.95
N ILE A 721 -23.19 23.29 -28.26
CA ILE A 721 -22.51 24.58 -28.43
C ILE A 721 -21.21 24.63 -27.61
N TYR A 722 -21.04 23.74 -26.62
CA TYR A 722 -19.87 23.69 -25.77
C TYR A 722 -18.61 23.35 -26.58
N ASP A 723 -17.73 24.33 -26.75
CA ASP A 723 -16.40 24.12 -27.33
C ASP A 723 -15.38 25.05 -26.66
N GLU A 724 -14.43 24.48 -25.92
CA GLU A 724 -13.34 25.21 -25.27
C GLU A 724 -12.41 25.90 -26.29
N ARG A 725 -12.45 25.49 -27.57
CA ARG A 725 -11.71 26.09 -28.68
C ARG A 725 -12.43 27.29 -29.29
N ASN A 726 -13.64 27.62 -28.83
CA ASN A 726 -14.39 28.78 -29.30
C ASN A 726 -13.53 30.05 -29.23
N MET A 727 -13.62 30.90 -30.26
CA MET A 727 -12.79 32.09 -30.37
C MET A 727 -12.94 33.05 -29.18
N ALA A 728 -14.14 33.18 -28.62
CA ALA A 728 -14.38 34.00 -27.43
C ALA A 728 -13.57 33.49 -26.23
N VAL A 729 -13.62 32.16 -25.99
CA VAL A 729 -12.87 31.50 -24.91
C VAL A 729 -11.37 31.63 -25.14
N LYS A 730 -10.87 31.36 -26.36
CA LYS A 730 -9.44 31.50 -26.69
C LYS A 730 -8.94 32.92 -26.48
N LYS A 731 -9.72 33.95 -26.85
CA LYS A 731 -9.35 35.35 -26.62
C LYS A 731 -9.22 35.66 -25.12
N LEU A 732 -10.15 35.18 -24.30
CA LEU A 732 -10.09 35.36 -22.84
C LEU A 732 -8.88 34.64 -22.23
N ILE A 733 -8.61 33.40 -22.66
CA ILE A 733 -7.44 32.63 -22.22
C ILE A 733 -6.13 33.35 -22.58
N ALA A 734 -5.99 33.81 -23.83
CA ALA A 734 -4.80 34.55 -24.25
C ALA A 734 -4.61 35.85 -23.44
N LEU A 735 -5.70 36.57 -23.18
CA LEU A 735 -5.69 37.80 -22.38
C LEU A 735 -5.21 37.54 -20.94
N VAL A 736 -5.76 36.54 -20.25
CA VAL A 736 -5.34 36.26 -18.87
C VAL A 736 -3.89 35.76 -18.80
N ILE A 737 -3.43 34.96 -19.77
CA ILE A 737 -2.02 34.55 -19.84
C ILE A 737 -1.12 35.77 -19.99
N SER A 738 -1.43 36.67 -20.93
CA SER A 738 -0.65 37.89 -21.12
C SER A 738 -0.61 38.77 -19.86
N LYS A 739 -1.75 38.97 -19.18
CA LYS A 739 -1.81 39.76 -17.94
C LYS A 739 -1.03 39.12 -16.80
N ALA A 740 -1.20 37.82 -16.57
CA ALA A 740 -0.46 37.09 -15.54
C ALA A 740 1.05 37.17 -15.76
N LYS A 741 1.52 37.04 -17.02
CA LYS A 741 2.93 37.17 -17.36
C LYS A 741 3.47 38.58 -17.13
N LYS A 742 2.71 39.60 -17.54
CA LYS A 742 3.06 41.01 -17.28
C LYS A 742 3.26 41.27 -15.78
N ASN A 743 2.46 40.62 -14.93
CA ASN A 743 2.53 40.74 -13.47
C ASN A 743 3.49 39.74 -12.79
N ASN A 744 4.31 39.01 -13.57
CA ASN A 744 5.24 37.98 -13.08
C ASN A 744 4.56 36.90 -12.23
N LYS A 745 3.32 36.53 -12.58
CA LYS A 745 2.55 35.49 -11.90
C LYS A 745 2.60 34.19 -12.69
N LYS A 746 2.69 33.08 -11.96
CA LYS A 746 2.59 31.73 -12.53
C LYS A 746 1.18 31.54 -13.09
N ILE A 747 1.07 31.02 -14.31
CA ILE A 747 -0.22 30.68 -14.89
C ILE A 747 -0.22 29.29 -15.53
N GLY A 748 -1.08 28.42 -15.01
CA GLY A 748 -1.36 27.11 -15.57
C GLY A 748 -2.77 27.02 -16.12
N ILE A 749 -3.08 25.89 -16.77
CA ILE A 749 -4.44 25.50 -17.15
C ILE A 749 -4.74 24.09 -16.65
N CYS A 750 -5.98 23.89 -16.22
CA CYS A 750 -6.53 22.60 -15.85
C CYS A 750 -7.85 22.37 -16.61
N GLY A 751 -7.98 21.22 -17.25
CA GLY A 751 -9.10 20.95 -18.16
C GLY A 751 -8.76 19.81 -19.12
N GLN A 752 -9.79 19.27 -19.79
CA GLN A 752 -9.59 18.18 -20.74
C GLN A 752 -9.17 18.70 -22.12
N ALA A 753 -9.51 19.93 -22.51
CA ALA A 753 -9.15 20.49 -23.81
C ALA A 753 -7.68 20.32 -24.25
N PRO A 754 -6.65 20.60 -23.41
CA PRO A 754 -5.26 20.38 -23.82
C PRO A 754 -4.89 18.90 -24.02
N SER A 755 -5.67 17.99 -23.43
CA SER A 755 -5.52 16.54 -23.57
C SER A 755 -6.22 16.03 -24.84
N ASP A 756 -7.42 16.53 -25.10
CA ASP A 756 -8.29 16.09 -26.19
C ASP A 756 -7.91 16.71 -27.53
N PHE A 757 -7.47 17.96 -27.51
CA PHE A 757 -7.19 18.79 -28.69
C PHE A 757 -5.72 19.24 -28.72
N PRO A 758 -4.83 18.54 -29.46
CA PRO A 758 -3.43 18.92 -29.59
C PRO A 758 -3.23 20.36 -30.07
N GLU A 759 -4.08 20.86 -30.96
CA GLU A 759 -4.06 22.24 -31.46
C GLU A 759 -4.31 23.27 -30.35
N PHE A 760 -5.07 22.90 -29.32
CA PHE A 760 -5.31 23.75 -28.17
C PHE A 760 -4.09 23.80 -27.25
N ALA A 761 -3.42 22.66 -27.04
CA ALA A 761 -2.13 22.62 -26.33
C ALA A 761 -1.07 23.47 -27.04
N GLN A 762 -0.99 23.42 -28.37
CA GLN A 762 -0.09 24.27 -29.16
C GLN A 762 -0.41 25.76 -29.00
N PHE A 763 -1.69 26.14 -29.05
CA PHE A 763 -2.14 27.50 -28.80
C PHE A 763 -1.70 28.01 -27.40
N LEU A 764 -1.83 27.18 -26.36
CA LEU A 764 -1.40 27.57 -25.01
C LEU A 764 0.11 27.78 -24.92
N VAL A 765 0.90 26.95 -25.60
CA VAL A 765 2.36 27.10 -25.70
C VAL A 765 2.71 28.41 -26.42
N HIS A 766 2.02 28.75 -27.51
CA HIS A 766 2.19 30.03 -28.22
C HIS A 766 1.89 31.25 -27.34
N CYS A 767 0.85 31.15 -26.50
CA CYS A 767 0.52 32.19 -25.53
C CYS A 767 1.54 32.29 -24.38
N GLY A 768 2.44 31.31 -24.24
CA GLY A 768 3.49 31.30 -23.22
C GLY A 768 3.06 30.74 -21.86
N ILE A 769 2.06 29.86 -21.79
CA ILE A 769 1.61 29.24 -20.53
C ILE A 769 2.77 28.60 -19.74
N ASP A 770 2.76 28.68 -18.39
CA ASP A 770 3.80 28.04 -17.56
C ASP A 770 3.61 26.54 -17.43
N SER A 771 2.37 26.10 -17.25
CA SER A 771 2.04 24.69 -17.02
C SER A 771 0.71 24.26 -17.64
N ILE A 772 0.64 23.00 -18.02
CA ILE A 772 -0.57 22.34 -18.51
C ILE A 772 -0.80 21.10 -17.65
N SER A 773 -1.97 21.02 -17.01
CA SER A 773 -2.34 19.92 -16.12
C SER A 773 -3.27 18.94 -16.82
N LEU A 774 -2.80 17.70 -16.98
CA LEU A 774 -3.43 16.67 -17.80
C LEU A 774 -3.90 15.48 -16.97
N ASN A 775 -4.83 14.70 -17.52
CA ASN A 775 -5.16 13.40 -16.92
C ASN A 775 -3.98 12.43 -17.11
N PRO A 776 -3.71 11.52 -16.15
CA PRO A 776 -2.50 10.67 -16.18
C PRO A 776 -2.30 9.85 -17.47
N ASP A 777 -3.39 9.38 -18.07
CA ASP A 777 -3.46 8.61 -19.31
C ASP A 777 -2.99 9.38 -20.56
N THR A 778 -3.16 10.70 -20.56
CA THR A 778 -2.84 11.57 -21.72
C THR A 778 -1.49 12.26 -21.62
N VAL A 779 -0.87 12.27 -20.42
CA VAL A 779 0.39 12.98 -20.14
C VAL A 779 1.46 12.69 -21.18
N VAL A 780 1.73 11.42 -21.50
CA VAL A 780 2.83 11.06 -22.42
C VAL A 780 2.54 11.54 -23.84
N LYS A 781 1.31 11.32 -24.33
CA LYS A 781 0.89 11.72 -25.68
C LYS A 781 1.02 13.23 -25.86
N THR A 782 0.48 14.01 -24.93
CA THR A 782 0.49 15.47 -25.00
C THR A 782 1.89 16.05 -24.79
N THR A 783 2.72 15.44 -23.95
CA THR A 783 4.14 15.82 -23.79
C THR A 783 4.87 15.77 -25.14
N LEU A 784 4.66 14.71 -25.93
CA LEU A 784 5.29 14.58 -27.25
C LEU A 784 4.79 15.63 -28.25
N ALA A 785 3.50 15.98 -28.20
CA ALA A 785 2.92 17.02 -29.04
C ALA A 785 3.52 18.40 -28.72
N ILE A 786 3.61 18.74 -27.44
CA ILE A 786 4.19 20.02 -26.98
C ILE A 786 5.67 20.12 -27.34
N LEU A 787 6.45 19.04 -27.16
CA LEU A 787 7.86 19.02 -27.56
C LEU A 787 8.07 19.27 -29.06
N LYS A 788 7.18 18.76 -29.90
CA LYS A 788 7.24 19.02 -31.35
C LYS A 788 6.95 20.49 -31.64
N GLU A 789 5.99 21.07 -30.92
CA GLU A 789 5.61 22.47 -31.09
C GLU A 789 6.70 23.43 -30.61
N GLU A 790 7.25 23.23 -29.41
CA GLU A 790 8.34 24.06 -28.89
C GLU A 790 9.57 24.02 -29.80
N LYS A 791 9.85 22.87 -30.44
CA LYS A 791 10.91 22.79 -31.46
C LYS A 791 10.61 23.65 -32.67
N ARG A 792 9.35 23.69 -33.13
CA ARG A 792 8.91 24.50 -34.27
C ARG A 792 9.00 26.01 -33.99
N ILE A 793 8.74 26.43 -32.74
CA ILE A 793 8.82 27.84 -32.34
C ILE A 793 10.28 28.31 -32.21
N ASN A 794 11.19 27.41 -31.79
CA ASN A 794 12.60 27.73 -31.57
C ASN A 794 13.50 27.45 -32.81
N SER A 795 12.94 26.85 -33.86
CA SER A 795 13.55 26.69 -35.19
C SER A 795 13.13 27.83 -36.09
#